data_AF-A0A832PZL9-F1
#
_entry.id   AF-A0A832PZL9-F1
#
_cell.length_a   1.000
_cell.length_b   1.000
_cell.length_c   1.000
_cell.angle_alpha   90.00
_cell.angle_beta   90.00
_cell.angle_gamma   90.00
#
_symmetry.space_group_name_H-M   'P 1'
#
loop_
_entity.id
_entity.type
_entity.pdbx_description
1 polymer ?
#
loop_
_entity_poly.entity_id
_entity_poly.type
_entity_poly.pdbx_seq_one_letter_code
_entity_poly.pdbx_strand_id
1 'polypeptide(L)'
;MRRFLAFLVPVLVVVALGCSGKGDSPQDIFGEDSTSDSQDTLDARDAEMDSGDVLDVDVDQGDLPDDSVDDLGDDLEVPFECPSDLDWPSADDGTKKFGLTMFHWNIQYVAGGLEGSWENETISICKDMFGDHDMCVGWTDEVLLDWIIEVSFQPILDLYLKHPDWRATFEIPGLMIEVMQDRHPEVLEKLRCAANNGQIELVSFHWSDQLFLAFPARDLEWSIDYNREIFKQADLPLSKVVFNQEGQSGVGKHRIMATKGYTIDVMHENLYKYHQQGEVEKGVWPVYESTGPGASQPVKVVVSGPVDPAAEISVEWTFFDDGEVLATPLNPYLAPTQPEPDWSEVRKFERKLQELADQGYIHTTITDYIERLNKLGITPKPLLPIADSTWQPPSTDGISRWMGKMGILAYSLHENDNLIRTMNYEASTCLAAVDLLAQIAEGEGHDVTAARQLLETGYLHLMKAQVSDATGINPWRGEWIYGLENNEGALTACNEAKTTLLAVLNKSPVVVDLDERKLADSMRPQFQLRQTDPDDVPDYLEITSPGRTVTASWADDGKLYLLELAIGASDDPSGQDRAKRTVSIKIPLAGGLLKYSPALVEDAIVEIPLTDFDLLEKQIFLPLSNGLIGLGPDLWLIKSCRDVHIAARVESDTGDFIEFTDETVPPEGGVTWRFYIFDGQAETALYLARALNTHPHVLLSNIE
;
A
#
# COMPACT_ATOMS: atom_id res chain seq x y z
N MET A 1 3.52 67.35 -1.97
CA MET A 1 3.78 67.20 -3.42
C MET A 1 4.34 65.81 -3.66
N ARG A 2 3.55 64.97 -4.36
CA ARG A 2 3.87 63.74 -5.13
C ARG A 2 4.75 62.60 -4.55
N ARG A 3 4.04 61.46 -4.35
CA ARG A 3 4.36 60.01 -4.59
C ARG A 3 5.54 59.43 -3.78
N PHE A 4 5.52 58.22 -3.21
CA PHE A 4 4.99 56.89 -3.57
C PHE A 4 4.89 56.05 -2.28
N LEU A 5 3.96 55.08 -2.22
CA LEU A 5 4.10 53.69 -1.73
C LEU A 5 2.71 53.14 -1.34
N ALA A 6 2.27 52.09 -2.04
CA ALA A 6 1.17 51.23 -1.65
C ALA A 6 1.79 49.92 -1.15
N PHE A 7 1.45 49.54 0.08
CA PHE A 7 1.80 48.25 0.68
C PHE A 7 0.56 47.35 0.65
N LEU A 8 0.77 46.09 0.30
CA LEU A 8 -0.14 44.97 0.53
C LEU A 8 -0.47 44.84 2.02
N VAL A 9 -1.70 44.43 2.31
CA VAL A 9 -2.16 43.99 3.64
C VAL A 9 -2.43 42.49 3.56
N PRO A 10 -1.85 41.64 4.43
CA PRO A 10 -2.34 40.29 4.65
C PRO A 10 -3.52 40.30 5.62
N VAL A 11 -4.53 39.48 5.32
CA VAL A 11 -5.70 39.26 6.17
C VAL A 11 -5.33 38.30 7.29
N LEU A 12 -5.39 38.78 8.53
CA LEU A 12 -5.32 38.00 9.76
C LEU A 12 -6.77 37.63 10.15
N VAL A 13 -7.09 36.34 10.28
CA VAL A 13 -8.35 35.89 10.90
C VAL A 13 -8.05 35.52 12.36
N VAL A 14 -8.72 36.22 13.27
CA VAL A 14 -8.70 35.98 14.72
C VAL A 14 -9.89 35.10 15.06
N VAL A 15 -9.66 33.94 15.67
CA VAL A 15 -10.72 33.11 16.26
C VAL A 15 -10.84 33.47 17.74
N ALA A 16 -12.05 33.86 18.16
CA ALA A 16 -12.39 34.18 19.53
C ALA A 16 -13.14 33.03 20.20
N LEU A 17 -12.69 32.66 21.41
CA LEU A 17 -13.30 31.74 22.36
C LEU A 17 -14.61 32.30 22.95
N GLY A 18 -15.60 31.44 23.26
CA GLY A 18 -16.75 31.84 24.10
C GLY A 18 -17.89 30.83 24.30
N CYS A 19 -17.79 30.10 25.42
CA CYS A 19 -18.74 29.26 26.18
C CYS A 19 -20.28 29.44 26.10
N SER A 20 -20.97 28.29 26.16
CA SER A 20 -22.14 27.90 27.00
C SER A 20 -23.55 28.50 26.80
N GLY A 21 -24.58 27.64 26.76
CA GLY A 21 -25.97 27.99 27.14
C GLY A 21 -27.08 27.04 26.66
N LYS A 22 -27.78 26.39 27.61
CA LYS A 22 -28.97 25.51 27.47
C LYS A 22 -30.26 26.24 27.04
N GLY A 23 -31.19 25.52 26.39
CA GLY A 23 -32.64 25.63 26.70
C GLY A 23 -33.65 25.70 25.53
N ASP A 24 -34.50 24.66 25.45
CA ASP A 24 -35.93 24.60 25.08
C ASP A 24 -36.45 24.95 23.65
N SER A 25 -37.16 23.97 23.07
CA SER A 25 -38.16 24.02 21.97
C SER A 25 -39.54 24.51 22.52
N PRO A 26 -40.67 24.74 21.75
CA PRO A 26 -41.04 24.23 20.39
C PRO A 26 -41.95 25.14 19.49
N GLN A 27 -42.36 24.59 18.32
CA GLN A 27 -43.59 24.79 17.50
C GLN A 27 -43.57 25.52 16.13
N ASP A 28 -43.76 24.67 15.09
CA ASP A 28 -44.67 24.69 13.91
C ASP A 28 -44.77 25.89 12.92
N ILE A 29 -44.67 25.58 11.60
CA ILE A 29 -45.76 25.59 10.57
C ILE A 29 -45.18 25.62 9.12
N PHE A 30 -45.44 24.53 8.37
CA PHE A 30 -45.68 24.32 6.92
C PHE A 30 -44.88 25.03 5.78
N GLY A 31 -44.43 24.21 4.80
CA GLY A 31 -44.55 24.52 3.36
C GLY A 31 -43.39 24.07 2.45
N GLU A 32 -43.65 23.07 1.60
CA GLU A 32 -42.88 22.53 0.45
C GLU A 32 -42.04 23.55 -0.35
N ASP A 33 -40.78 23.24 -0.66
CA ASP A 33 -40.36 22.78 -2.01
C ASP A 33 -38.86 22.37 -2.01
N SER A 34 -38.57 21.30 -2.73
CA SER A 34 -37.29 20.58 -2.75
C SER A 34 -36.29 21.17 -3.76
N THR A 35 -35.18 21.72 -3.27
CA THR A 35 -33.86 21.77 -3.92
C THR A 35 -32.84 22.14 -2.84
N SER A 36 -32.06 21.18 -2.32
CA SER A 36 -30.95 21.49 -1.41
C SER A 36 -29.62 21.29 -2.13
N ASP A 37 -29.06 22.40 -2.58
CA ASP A 37 -27.61 22.63 -2.58
C ASP A 37 -27.10 22.35 -1.16
N SER A 38 -26.36 21.24 -0.97
CA SER A 38 -25.50 21.07 0.20
C SER A 38 -24.13 21.64 -0.14
N GLN A 39 -23.89 22.86 0.33
CA GLN A 39 -22.54 23.35 0.57
C GLN A 39 -21.96 22.51 1.71
N ASP A 40 -21.17 21.50 1.37
CA ASP A 40 -20.32 20.80 2.33
C ASP A 40 -19.19 21.76 2.76
N THR A 41 -19.31 22.25 3.98
CA THR A 41 -18.24 22.93 4.68
C THR A 41 -17.24 21.89 5.17
N LEU A 42 -16.05 21.95 4.61
CA LEU A 42 -14.84 21.21 4.98
C LEU A 42 -14.47 21.48 6.44
N ASP A 43 -14.58 20.45 7.29
CA ASP A 43 -13.93 20.40 8.59
C ASP A 43 -12.71 19.48 8.48
N ALA A 44 -11.52 20.08 8.58
CA ALA A 44 -10.26 19.38 8.79
C ALA A 44 -10.20 18.93 10.25
N ARG A 45 -10.54 17.67 10.50
CA ARG A 45 -10.24 16.93 11.74
C ARG A 45 -9.98 15.47 11.42
N ASP A 46 -8.85 15.21 10.79
CA ASP A 46 -8.26 13.88 10.74
C ASP A 46 -7.13 13.84 11.78
N ALA A 47 -7.50 13.39 12.98
CA ALA A 47 -6.66 12.83 14.05
C ALA A 47 -7.43 12.83 15.40
N GLU A 48 -8.62 12.24 15.45
CA GLU A 48 -9.23 11.84 16.72
C GLU A 48 -9.87 10.47 16.54
N MET A 49 -9.12 9.42 16.87
CA MET A 49 -9.73 8.15 17.23
C MET A 49 -10.40 8.32 18.60
N ASP A 50 -11.68 7.97 18.64
CA ASP A 50 -12.58 7.99 19.80
C ASP A 50 -11.94 7.28 21.02
N SER A 51 -11.39 8.06 21.95
CA SER A 51 -10.95 7.57 23.26
C SER A 51 -12.18 7.36 24.15
N GLY A 52 -12.61 6.11 24.28
CA GLY A 52 -13.69 5.73 25.18
C GLY A 52 -13.42 6.16 26.63
N ASP A 53 -14.46 6.74 27.24
CA ASP A 53 -14.59 7.22 28.62
C ASP A 53 -13.53 6.75 29.63
N VAL A 54 -12.64 7.65 30.04
CA VAL A 54 -11.83 7.53 31.26
C VAL A 54 -12.39 8.47 32.33
N LEU A 55 -12.78 7.89 33.46
CA LEU A 55 -13.35 8.58 34.61
C LEU A 55 -12.37 9.60 35.20
N ASP A 56 -12.83 10.85 35.33
CA ASP A 56 -12.17 11.93 36.08
C ASP A 56 -11.83 11.50 37.52
N VAL A 57 -10.54 11.42 37.84
CA VAL A 57 -10.05 11.42 39.21
C VAL A 57 -9.18 12.66 39.38
N ASP A 58 -9.74 13.67 40.06
CA ASP A 58 -9.01 14.85 40.57
C ASP A 58 -7.79 14.38 41.40
N VAL A 59 -6.58 14.66 40.91
CA VAL A 59 -5.36 14.53 41.70
C VAL A 59 -4.69 15.90 41.86
N ASP A 60 -4.61 16.28 43.13
CA ASP A 60 -4.05 17.47 43.73
C ASP A 60 -2.65 17.82 43.18
N GLN A 61 -2.45 19.08 42.77
CA GLN A 61 -1.16 19.62 42.36
C GLN A 61 -0.25 19.75 43.60
N GLY A 62 0.60 18.75 43.82
CA GLY A 62 1.69 18.79 44.78
C GLY A 62 3.04 18.95 44.07
N ASP A 63 3.68 20.10 44.30
CA ASP A 63 5.07 20.52 44.01
C ASP A 63 6.02 19.50 43.34
N LEU A 64 6.40 19.79 42.09
CA LEU A 64 7.53 19.19 41.39
C LEU A 64 8.86 19.80 41.91
N PRO A 65 9.92 19.01 42.15
CA PRO A 65 11.27 19.53 42.30
C PRO A 65 11.83 19.98 40.95
N ASP A 66 12.38 21.19 40.94
CA ASP A 66 13.20 21.79 39.90
C ASP A 66 14.56 21.08 39.86
N ASP A 67 14.73 20.11 38.95
CA ASP A 67 16.04 19.56 38.61
C ASP A 67 16.53 20.22 37.32
N SER A 68 17.44 21.15 37.54
CA SER A 68 18.16 21.97 36.58
C SER A 68 18.82 21.17 35.46
N VAL A 69 18.61 21.68 34.25
CA VAL A 69 19.44 21.50 33.06
C VAL A 69 20.88 21.91 33.39
N ASP A 70 21.77 20.95 33.67
CA ASP A 70 23.23 21.13 33.68
C ASP A 70 23.92 19.76 33.89
N ASP A 71 24.04 18.93 32.84
CA ASP A 71 25.26 18.14 32.52
C ASP A 71 25.05 17.37 31.20
N LEU A 72 25.37 18.02 30.06
CA LEU A 72 25.72 17.32 28.82
C LEU A 72 27.10 17.82 28.42
N GLY A 73 28.09 17.48 29.25
CA GLY A 73 29.49 17.57 28.88
C GLY A 73 29.82 16.55 27.80
N ASP A 74 30.83 16.87 26.99
CA ASP A 74 31.43 16.02 25.95
C ASP A 74 31.71 14.58 26.45
N ASP A 75 30.71 13.70 26.36
CA ASP A 75 30.90 12.27 26.53
C ASP A 75 31.44 11.72 25.21
N LEU A 76 32.74 11.41 25.23
CA LEU A 76 33.40 10.54 24.27
C LEU A 76 32.47 9.38 23.93
N GLU A 77 32.10 9.23 22.64
CA GLU A 77 31.28 8.13 22.12
C GLU A 77 31.70 6.80 22.74
N VAL A 78 30.99 6.36 23.76
CA VAL A 78 31.14 5.02 24.31
C VAL A 78 30.50 4.10 23.28
N PRO A 79 31.23 3.13 22.70
CA PRO A 79 30.63 2.17 21.78
C PRO A 79 29.44 1.50 22.45
N PHE A 80 28.32 1.40 21.74
CA PHE A 80 27.16 0.65 22.22
C PHE A 80 27.59 -0.79 22.56
N GLU A 81 27.32 -1.23 23.79
CA GLU A 81 27.54 -2.60 24.21
C GLU A 81 26.19 -3.32 24.31
N CYS A 82 26.04 -4.38 23.51
CA CYS A 82 24.83 -5.19 23.50
C CYS A 82 24.63 -5.88 24.86
N PRO A 83 23.47 -5.72 25.53
CA PRO A 83 23.18 -6.44 26.77
C PRO A 83 23.26 -7.96 26.55
N SER A 84 24.03 -8.65 27.38
CA SER A 84 24.08 -10.11 27.36
C SER A 84 22.92 -10.70 28.17
N ASP A 85 22.20 -11.65 27.58
CA ASP A 85 21.16 -12.48 28.21
C ASP A 85 19.98 -11.70 28.83
N LEU A 86 18.90 -11.55 28.05
CA LEU A 86 17.62 -11.06 28.55
C LEU A 86 16.84 -12.21 29.22
N ASP A 87 16.58 -12.11 30.53
CA ASP A 87 15.69 -13.05 31.22
C ASP A 87 14.24 -12.74 30.82
N TRP A 88 13.57 -13.68 30.15
CA TRP A 88 12.20 -13.49 29.67
C TRP A 88 11.25 -14.53 30.26
N PRO A 89 10.04 -14.13 30.71
CA PRO A 89 9.05 -15.07 31.20
C PRO A 89 8.72 -16.16 30.16
N SER A 90 8.59 -17.40 30.64
CA SER A 90 8.17 -18.52 29.78
C SER A 90 6.75 -18.31 29.23
N ALA A 91 6.49 -18.77 28.00
CA ALA A 91 5.17 -18.72 27.38
C ALA A 91 4.05 -19.50 28.13
N ASP A 92 4.38 -20.28 29.16
CA ASP A 92 3.42 -21.06 29.98
C ASP A 92 3.19 -20.45 31.38
N ASP A 93 3.40 -19.14 31.54
CA ASP A 93 3.24 -18.43 32.82
C ASP A 93 1.78 -18.10 33.19
N GLY A 94 0.82 -18.42 32.32
CA GLY A 94 -0.61 -18.18 32.54
C GLY A 94 -1.05 -16.72 32.33
N THR A 95 -0.18 -15.86 31.79
CA THR A 95 -0.51 -14.46 31.47
C THR A 95 -1.65 -14.39 30.46
N LYS A 96 -2.61 -13.51 30.72
CA LYS A 96 -3.78 -13.26 29.86
C LYS A 96 -3.90 -11.80 29.40
N LYS A 97 -2.91 -10.96 29.74
CA LYS A 97 -2.87 -9.53 29.42
C LYS A 97 -1.63 -9.22 28.60
N PHE A 98 -1.81 -8.75 27.37
CA PHE A 98 -0.74 -8.57 26.39
C PHE A 98 -0.70 -7.13 25.90
N GLY A 99 0.47 -6.50 25.98
CA GLY A 99 0.77 -5.28 25.25
C GLY A 99 1.45 -5.67 23.94
N LEU A 100 0.84 -5.31 22.81
CA LEU A 100 1.37 -5.59 21.47
C LEU A 100 1.72 -4.29 20.77
N THR A 101 2.76 -4.34 19.94
CA THR A 101 3.12 -3.25 19.03
C THR A 101 3.23 -3.76 17.62
N MET A 102 2.95 -2.88 16.67
CA MET A 102 3.38 -2.99 15.28
C MET A 102 3.85 -1.61 14.86
N PHE A 103 5.16 -1.38 14.89
CA PHE A 103 5.74 -0.19 14.29
C PHE A 103 5.95 -0.45 12.80
N HIS A 104 5.23 0.26 11.94
CA HIS A 104 5.39 0.17 10.50
C HIS A 104 6.37 1.24 10.02
N TRP A 105 7.60 0.88 9.67
CA TRP A 105 8.61 1.86 9.28
C TRP A 105 8.67 2.02 7.76
N ASN A 106 7.92 2.99 7.24
CA ASN A 106 7.93 3.36 5.84
C ASN A 106 9.13 4.27 5.53
N ILE A 107 10.27 3.67 5.14
CA ILE A 107 11.45 4.43 4.74
C ILE A 107 11.19 5.27 3.48
N GLN A 108 10.18 4.90 2.68
CA GLN A 108 9.78 5.61 1.46
C GLN A 108 8.56 6.52 1.63
N TYR A 109 8.27 6.97 2.87
CA TYR A 109 7.11 7.81 3.22
C TYR A 109 6.90 9.02 2.29
N VAL A 110 8.01 9.63 1.85
CA VAL A 110 7.99 10.61 0.76
C VAL A 110 8.99 10.18 -0.30
N ALA A 111 8.54 9.31 -1.20
CA ALA A 111 9.38 8.72 -2.23
C ALA A 111 10.03 9.83 -3.10
N GLY A 112 11.36 9.86 -3.17
CA GLY A 112 12.10 10.88 -3.92
C GLY A 112 12.48 12.12 -3.10
N GLY A 113 12.12 12.17 -1.81
CA GLY A 113 12.46 13.28 -0.91
C GLY A 113 11.48 14.43 -1.00
N LEU A 114 11.91 15.63 -0.56
CA LEU A 114 11.08 16.84 -0.54
C LEU A 114 11.43 17.82 -1.67
N GLU A 115 12.54 17.57 -2.39
CA GLU A 115 13.04 18.34 -3.52
C GLU A 115 13.48 17.42 -4.67
N GLY A 116 13.17 17.82 -5.91
CA GLY A 116 13.60 17.14 -7.11
C GLY A 116 13.70 18.09 -8.32
N SER A 117 13.85 17.52 -9.51
CA SER A 117 13.88 18.27 -10.76
C SER A 117 12.99 17.65 -11.82
N TRP A 118 12.24 18.46 -12.56
CA TRP A 118 11.42 18.01 -13.69
C TRP A 118 11.47 19.01 -14.82
N GLU A 119 11.69 18.55 -16.05
CA GLU A 119 11.78 19.42 -17.24
C GLU A 119 12.77 20.60 -17.11
N ASN A 120 13.85 20.40 -16.34
CA ASN A 120 14.86 21.41 -15.95
C ASN A 120 14.36 22.49 -14.99
N GLU A 121 13.24 22.26 -14.30
CA GLU A 121 12.75 23.10 -13.20
C GLU A 121 12.92 22.38 -11.86
N THR A 122 13.33 23.13 -10.83
CA THR A 122 13.29 22.63 -9.45
C THR A 122 11.84 22.49 -9.01
N ILE A 123 11.51 21.37 -8.42
CA ILE A 123 10.22 21.08 -7.81
C ILE A 123 10.44 20.75 -6.33
N SER A 124 9.54 21.19 -5.47
CA SER A 124 9.56 20.78 -4.06
C SER A 124 8.17 20.89 -3.47
N ILE A 125 7.86 20.00 -2.52
CA ILE A 125 6.59 20.03 -1.79
C ILE A 125 6.44 21.31 -0.95
N CYS A 126 7.55 21.90 -0.48
CA CYS A 126 7.52 23.17 0.23
C CYS A 126 6.92 24.32 -0.60
N LYS A 127 7.07 24.31 -1.94
CA LYS A 127 6.42 25.33 -2.76
C LYS A 127 4.90 25.24 -2.67
N ASP A 128 4.37 24.02 -2.66
CA ASP A 128 2.94 23.77 -2.59
C ASP A 128 2.38 24.01 -1.17
N MET A 129 3.16 23.67 -0.13
CA MET A 129 2.77 23.84 1.28
C MET A 129 2.99 25.27 1.83
N PHE A 130 4.10 25.92 1.46
CA PHE A 130 4.57 27.16 2.08
C PHE A 130 4.73 28.33 1.09
N GLY A 131 4.57 28.08 -0.21
CA GLY A 131 4.65 29.11 -1.25
C GLY A 131 6.06 29.42 -1.78
N ASP A 132 7.09 28.71 -1.31
CA ASP A 132 8.48 28.84 -1.77
C ASP A 132 9.27 27.53 -1.59
N HIS A 133 10.38 27.38 -2.31
CA HIS A 133 11.23 26.19 -2.28
C HIS A 133 12.20 26.15 -1.10
N ASP A 134 12.60 27.31 -0.58
CA ASP A 134 13.77 27.50 0.29
C ASP A 134 13.89 26.50 1.45
N MET A 135 12.78 26.11 2.08
CA MET A 135 12.79 25.17 3.21
C MET A 135 13.13 23.73 2.84
N CYS A 136 12.79 23.30 1.62
CA CYS A 136 13.03 21.94 1.13
C CYS A 136 14.35 21.83 0.35
N VAL A 137 15.06 22.93 0.11
CA VAL A 137 16.35 22.88 -0.61
C VAL A 137 17.35 22.02 0.16
N GLY A 138 17.88 21.00 -0.52
CA GLY A 138 18.80 20.00 0.02
C GLY A 138 18.11 18.78 0.66
N TRP A 139 16.78 18.76 0.76
CA TRP A 139 16.03 17.59 1.24
C TRP A 139 15.77 16.61 0.10
N THR A 140 16.86 16.03 -0.41
CA THR A 140 16.82 14.94 -1.39
C THR A 140 16.26 13.66 -0.75
N ASP A 141 15.97 12.66 -1.58
CA ASP A 141 15.61 11.30 -1.13
C ASP A 141 16.56 10.82 -0.04
N GLU A 142 17.87 10.74 -0.32
CA GLU A 142 18.90 10.27 0.61
C GLU A 142 18.87 10.99 1.98
N VAL A 143 18.75 12.32 1.97
CA VAL A 143 18.73 13.13 3.21
C VAL A 143 17.48 12.85 4.03
N LEU A 144 16.33 12.64 3.38
CA LEU A 144 15.10 12.30 4.08
C LEU A 144 15.14 10.87 4.65
N LEU A 145 15.70 9.90 3.92
CA LEU A 145 15.88 8.53 4.44
C LEU A 145 16.77 8.53 5.69
N ASP A 146 17.84 9.34 5.68
CA ASP A 146 18.74 9.49 6.82
C ASP A 146 18.01 10.11 8.03
N TRP A 147 17.20 11.14 7.79
CA TRP A 147 16.37 11.75 8.83
C TRP A 147 15.37 10.76 9.44
N ILE A 148 14.70 9.92 8.62
CA ILE A 148 13.77 8.89 9.13
C ILE A 148 14.51 7.95 10.10
N ILE A 149 15.72 7.53 9.74
CA ILE A 149 16.52 6.61 10.57
C ILE A 149 17.00 7.26 11.86
N GLU A 150 17.63 8.43 11.78
CA GLU A 150 18.28 9.08 12.92
C GLU A 150 17.28 9.78 13.86
N VAL A 151 16.28 10.45 13.29
CA VAL A 151 15.38 11.35 14.02
C VAL A 151 14.09 10.66 14.43
N SER A 152 13.63 9.66 13.66
CA SER A 152 12.39 8.94 13.99
C SER A 152 12.62 7.53 14.54
N PHE A 153 13.30 6.67 13.80
CA PHE A 153 13.49 5.26 14.16
C PHE A 153 14.39 5.06 15.38
N GLN A 154 15.60 5.63 15.34
CA GLN A 154 16.61 5.38 16.37
C GLN A 154 16.14 5.74 17.80
N PRO A 155 15.43 6.87 18.06
CA PRO A 155 14.91 7.18 19.38
C PRO A 155 14.01 6.09 19.99
N ILE A 156 13.23 5.40 19.14
CA ILE A 156 12.33 4.33 19.57
C ILE A 156 13.11 3.04 19.83
N LEU A 157 14.07 2.70 18.96
CA LEU A 157 14.99 1.59 19.21
C LEU A 157 15.79 1.80 20.51
N ASP A 158 16.30 3.01 20.75
CA ASP A 158 17.03 3.38 21.96
C ASP A 158 16.14 3.34 23.22
N LEU A 159 14.83 3.62 23.09
CA LEU A 159 13.87 3.43 24.18
C LEU A 159 13.79 1.95 24.57
N TYR A 160 13.57 1.04 23.62
CA TYR A 160 13.48 -0.39 23.94
C TYR A 160 14.79 -0.92 24.51
N LEU A 161 15.95 -0.52 23.98
CA LEU A 161 17.25 -0.93 24.52
C LEU A 161 17.46 -0.51 26.00
N LYS A 162 16.81 0.55 26.47
CA LYS A 162 16.81 0.98 27.89
C LYS A 162 15.91 0.12 28.77
N HIS A 163 14.94 -0.59 28.18
CA HIS A 163 13.94 -1.42 28.87
C HIS A 163 14.03 -2.88 28.41
N PRO A 164 15.04 -3.64 28.87
CA PRO A 164 15.29 -5.03 28.45
C PRO A 164 14.11 -5.99 28.64
N ASP A 165 13.20 -5.66 29.57
CA ASP A 165 12.00 -6.43 29.89
C ASP A 165 10.79 -6.04 29.02
N TRP A 166 10.96 -5.21 28.00
CA TRP A 166 9.92 -4.89 27.02
C TRP A 166 10.31 -5.42 25.65
N ARG A 167 9.34 -6.02 24.96
CA ARG A 167 9.50 -6.44 23.57
C ARG A 167 8.59 -5.67 22.64
N ALA A 168 8.98 -5.63 21.37
CA ALA A 168 8.22 -4.97 20.31
C ALA A 168 8.28 -5.76 19.00
N THR A 169 7.40 -5.41 18.07
CA THR A 169 7.46 -5.90 16.69
C THR A 169 7.61 -4.70 15.75
N PHE A 170 8.66 -4.71 14.93
CA PHE A 170 8.95 -3.69 13.93
C PHE A 170 8.81 -4.30 12.55
N GLU A 171 7.96 -3.71 11.71
CA GLU A 171 7.99 -3.91 10.27
C GLU A 171 9.05 -2.96 9.68
N ILE A 172 10.03 -3.51 8.96
CA ILE A 172 11.06 -2.73 8.26
C ILE A 172 11.27 -3.31 6.85
N PRO A 173 11.28 -2.48 5.79
CA PRO A 173 11.59 -2.95 4.44
C PRO A 173 13.10 -3.21 4.31
N GLY A 174 13.48 -4.13 3.41
CA GLY A 174 14.88 -4.43 3.12
C GLY A 174 15.71 -3.20 2.71
N LEU A 175 15.10 -2.25 2.01
CA LEU A 175 15.72 -0.99 1.61
C LEU A 175 16.21 -0.17 2.81
N MET A 176 15.45 -0.16 3.91
CA MET A 176 15.88 0.54 5.14
C MET A 176 17.13 -0.10 5.74
N ILE A 177 17.24 -1.43 5.66
CA ILE A 177 18.43 -2.17 6.12
C ILE A 177 19.64 -1.81 5.27
N GLU A 178 19.51 -1.73 3.95
CA GLU A 178 20.61 -1.33 3.08
C GLU A 178 21.07 0.10 3.37
N VAL A 179 20.12 1.03 3.57
CA VAL A 179 20.47 2.40 3.98
C VAL A 179 21.24 2.41 5.30
N MET A 180 20.80 1.65 6.30
CA MET A 180 21.54 1.53 7.55
C MET A 180 22.91 0.86 7.38
N GLN A 181 23.05 -0.15 6.51
CA GLN A 181 24.33 -0.79 6.22
C GLN A 181 25.34 0.19 5.62
N ASP A 182 24.88 1.04 4.70
CA ASP A 182 25.73 1.93 3.94
C ASP A 182 26.05 3.24 4.69
N ARG A 183 25.08 3.78 5.44
CA ARG A 183 25.15 5.15 5.99
C ARG A 183 25.01 5.24 7.51
N HIS A 184 24.33 4.29 8.17
CA HIS A 184 24.06 4.29 9.63
C HIS A 184 24.45 2.98 10.33
N PRO A 185 25.70 2.49 10.18
CA PRO A 185 26.10 1.17 10.66
C PRO A 185 26.01 1.02 12.18
N GLU A 186 26.11 2.11 12.94
CA GLU A 186 25.90 2.13 14.39
C GLU A 186 24.43 1.92 14.79
N VAL A 187 23.48 2.45 14.03
CA VAL A 187 22.04 2.17 14.23
C VAL A 187 21.73 0.71 13.88
N LEU A 188 22.33 0.20 12.80
CA LEU A 188 22.20 -1.21 12.45
C LEU A 188 22.73 -2.15 13.54
N GLU A 189 23.84 -1.80 14.20
CA GLU A 189 24.40 -2.62 15.27
C GLU A 189 23.48 -2.69 16.50
N LYS A 190 22.83 -1.57 16.84
CA LYS A 190 21.77 -1.54 17.87
C LYS A 190 20.60 -2.46 17.50
N LEU A 191 20.16 -2.39 16.24
CA LEU A 191 19.06 -3.21 15.74
C LEU A 191 19.43 -4.69 15.77
N ARG A 192 20.64 -5.07 15.32
CA ARG A 192 21.15 -6.44 15.40
C ARG A 192 21.14 -6.96 16.82
N CYS A 193 21.58 -6.15 17.78
CA CYS A 193 21.55 -6.55 19.17
C CYS A 193 20.12 -6.86 19.65
N ALA A 194 19.21 -5.91 19.47
CA ALA A 194 17.82 -6.03 19.93
C ALA A 194 17.04 -7.14 19.19
N ALA A 195 17.36 -7.40 17.92
CA ALA A 195 16.71 -8.46 17.15
C ALA A 195 17.26 -9.84 17.52
N ASN A 196 18.59 -10.00 17.63
CA ASN A 196 19.21 -11.30 17.90
C ASN A 196 19.01 -11.79 19.34
N ASN A 197 18.81 -10.89 20.31
CA ASN A 197 18.41 -11.26 21.66
C ASN A 197 16.88 -11.49 21.80
N GLY A 198 16.13 -11.28 20.72
CA GLY A 198 14.68 -11.48 20.63
C GLY A 198 13.83 -10.36 21.24
N GLN A 199 14.43 -9.25 21.66
CA GLN A 199 13.71 -8.09 22.20
C GLN A 199 12.81 -7.45 21.14
N ILE A 200 13.33 -7.29 19.93
CA ILE A 200 12.59 -6.76 18.77
C ILE A 200 12.37 -7.88 17.77
N GLU A 201 11.12 -8.18 17.48
CA GLU A 201 10.74 -9.06 16.37
C GLU A 201 10.75 -8.25 15.07
N LEU A 202 11.62 -8.61 14.13
CA LEU A 202 11.67 -7.97 12.82
C LEU A 202 10.73 -8.67 11.84
N VAL A 203 9.80 -7.91 11.32
CA VAL A 203 8.80 -8.31 10.33
C VAL A 203 9.14 -7.61 9.02
N SER A 204 9.02 -8.34 7.92
CA SER A 204 9.21 -7.75 6.60
C SER A 204 8.66 -8.68 5.54
N PHE A 205 7.94 -8.10 4.58
CA PHE A 205 7.34 -8.85 3.48
C PHE A 205 7.95 -8.52 2.13
N HIS A 206 8.55 -7.34 1.99
CA HIS A 206 9.05 -6.82 0.73
C HIS A 206 10.37 -6.07 0.98
N TRP A 207 11.14 -5.88 -0.09
CA TRP A 207 12.37 -5.10 -0.05
C TRP A 207 12.09 -3.60 -0.10
N SER A 208 11.07 -3.17 -0.84
CA SER A 208 10.61 -1.79 -0.99
C SER A 208 9.13 -1.74 -0.65
N ASP A 209 8.62 -0.57 -0.24
CA ASP A 209 7.26 -0.34 0.26
C ASP A 209 6.18 -0.41 -0.85
N GLN A 210 6.11 -1.58 -1.49
CA GLN A 210 5.36 -1.85 -2.71
C GLN A 210 3.86 -1.91 -2.51
N LEU A 211 3.10 -1.38 -3.47
CA LEU A 211 1.68 -1.65 -3.68
C LEU A 211 1.46 -3.01 -4.36
N PHE A 212 1.93 -4.10 -3.74
CA PHE A 212 2.02 -5.41 -4.38
C PHE A 212 0.67 -6.00 -4.80
N LEU A 213 -0.47 -5.56 -4.24
CA LEU A 213 -1.79 -6.06 -4.64
C LEU A 213 -2.16 -5.68 -6.09
N ALA A 214 -1.57 -4.60 -6.62
CA ALA A 214 -1.79 -4.18 -8.01
C ALA A 214 -1.10 -5.12 -9.01
N PHE A 215 0.04 -5.71 -8.63
CA PHE A 215 0.96 -6.30 -9.58
C PHE A 215 0.94 -7.83 -9.60
N PRO A 216 1.56 -8.47 -10.61
CA PRO A 216 1.68 -9.91 -10.65
C PRO A 216 2.48 -10.46 -9.46
N ALA A 217 2.11 -11.65 -8.97
CA ALA A 217 2.71 -12.33 -7.83
C ALA A 217 4.23 -12.44 -7.92
N ARG A 218 4.76 -12.65 -9.13
CA ARG A 218 6.21 -12.76 -9.38
C ARG A 218 7.01 -11.56 -8.88
N ASP A 219 6.41 -10.36 -8.87
CA ASP A 219 7.10 -9.13 -8.49
C ASP A 219 7.32 -9.11 -6.97
N LEU A 220 6.27 -9.43 -6.21
CA LEU A 220 6.37 -9.64 -4.77
C LEU A 220 7.26 -10.84 -4.42
N GLU A 221 7.18 -11.94 -5.19
CA GLU A 221 8.03 -13.11 -4.95
C GLU A 221 9.52 -12.79 -5.12
N TRP A 222 9.87 -11.99 -6.14
CA TRP A 222 11.22 -11.48 -6.32
C TRP A 222 11.64 -10.61 -5.13
N SER A 223 10.76 -9.68 -4.73
CA SER A 223 10.99 -8.79 -3.58
C SER A 223 11.23 -9.55 -2.28
N ILE A 224 10.40 -10.57 -1.98
CA ILE A 224 10.57 -11.45 -0.82
C ILE A 224 11.93 -12.15 -0.85
N ASP A 225 12.32 -12.68 -2.01
CA ASP A 225 13.55 -13.45 -2.13
C ASP A 225 14.78 -12.56 -2.00
N TYR A 226 14.75 -11.35 -2.58
CA TYR A 226 15.80 -10.35 -2.42
C TYR A 226 15.90 -9.84 -0.97
N ASN A 227 14.76 -9.47 -0.38
CA ASN A 227 14.66 -9.01 1.00
C ASN A 227 15.27 -10.01 1.99
N ARG A 228 14.98 -11.30 1.82
CA ARG A 228 15.57 -12.37 2.66
C ARG A 228 17.10 -12.41 2.59
N GLU A 229 17.65 -12.16 1.41
CA GLU A 229 19.10 -12.12 1.24
C GLU A 229 19.68 -10.88 1.94
N ILE A 230 19.02 -9.72 1.89
CA ILE A 230 19.43 -8.52 2.64
C ILE A 230 19.42 -8.77 4.15
N PHE A 231 18.33 -9.30 4.70
CA PHE A 231 18.24 -9.65 6.13
C PHE A 231 19.36 -10.61 6.55
N LYS A 232 19.65 -11.62 5.72
CA LYS A 232 20.72 -12.59 5.96
C LYS A 232 22.10 -11.96 5.88
N GLN A 233 22.35 -11.06 4.93
CA GLN A 233 23.63 -10.34 4.81
C GLN A 233 23.83 -9.37 5.98
N ALA A 234 22.75 -8.79 6.49
CA ALA A 234 22.75 -7.91 7.65
C ALA A 234 22.83 -8.65 8.99
N ASP A 235 22.84 -9.99 9.02
CA ASP A 235 22.81 -10.82 10.24
C ASP A 235 21.60 -10.48 11.14
N LEU A 236 20.45 -10.28 10.51
CA LEU A 236 19.17 -9.98 11.16
C LEU A 236 18.21 -11.17 11.04
N PRO A 237 17.57 -11.59 12.14
CA PRO A 237 16.53 -12.60 12.07
C PRO A 237 15.27 -12.01 11.41
N LEU A 238 14.75 -12.71 10.41
CA LEU A 238 13.47 -12.36 9.79
C LEU A 238 12.35 -13.23 10.37
N SER A 239 11.33 -12.58 10.95
CA SER A 239 10.17 -13.27 11.52
C SER A 239 9.33 -13.97 10.44
N LYS A 240 8.53 -14.94 10.88
CA LYS A 240 7.45 -15.55 10.09
C LYS A 240 6.13 -14.80 10.19
N VAL A 241 6.09 -13.73 10.98
CA VAL A 241 5.01 -12.76 11.02
C VAL A 241 5.10 -11.85 9.79
N VAL A 242 3.96 -11.40 9.29
CA VAL A 242 3.84 -10.43 8.20
C VAL A 242 2.92 -9.30 8.61
N PHE A 243 3.45 -8.10 8.57
CA PHE A 243 2.76 -6.84 8.32
C PHE A 243 3.49 -6.19 7.12
N ASN A 244 2.91 -5.19 6.48
CA ASN A 244 3.48 -4.61 5.28
C ASN A 244 2.92 -3.20 5.02
N GLN A 245 3.57 -2.50 4.10
CA GLN A 245 3.11 -1.22 3.56
C GLN A 245 1.61 -1.19 3.24
N GLU A 246 0.96 -0.14 3.72
CA GLU A 246 -0.49 0.11 3.63
C GLU A 246 -1.36 -1.04 4.21
N GLY A 247 -0.77 -1.89 5.06
CA GLY A 247 -1.35 -3.12 5.61
C GLY A 247 -2.16 -3.92 4.60
N GLN A 248 -1.65 -4.00 3.36
CA GLN A 248 -2.26 -4.71 2.25
C GLN A 248 -2.54 -6.17 2.63
N SER A 249 -3.79 -6.61 2.43
CA SER A 249 -4.20 -7.98 2.69
C SER A 249 -5.27 -8.49 1.73
N GLY A 250 -5.44 -9.80 1.70
CA GLY A 250 -6.29 -10.54 0.78
C GLY A 250 -5.95 -12.03 0.78
N VAL A 251 -6.86 -12.87 0.27
CA VAL A 251 -6.68 -14.33 0.31
C VAL A 251 -5.46 -14.81 -0.49
N GLY A 252 -5.00 -14.03 -1.48
CA GLY A 252 -3.78 -14.32 -2.21
C GLY A 252 -2.50 -14.05 -1.44
N LYS A 253 -2.47 -13.02 -0.57
CA LYS A 253 -1.36 -12.82 0.37
C LYS A 253 -1.18 -14.05 1.25
N HIS A 254 -2.27 -14.61 1.79
CA HIS A 254 -2.22 -15.82 2.60
C HIS A 254 -1.66 -17.03 1.85
N ARG A 255 -1.91 -17.14 0.53
CA ARG A 255 -1.29 -18.18 -0.32
C ARG A 255 0.22 -17.97 -0.44
N ILE A 256 0.66 -16.75 -0.76
CA ILE A 256 2.09 -16.42 -0.86
C ILE A 256 2.79 -16.67 0.47
N MET A 257 2.20 -16.22 1.58
CA MET A 257 2.73 -16.46 2.92
C MET A 257 2.94 -17.95 3.19
N ALA A 258 1.91 -18.77 2.99
CA ALA A 258 1.99 -20.22 3.20
C ALA A 258 3.06 -20.88 2.31
N THR A 259 3.19 -20.42 1.06
CA THR A 259 4.16 -20.95 0.08
C THR A 259 5.60 -20.53 0.41
N LYS A 260 5.79 -19.30 0.89
CA LYS A 260 7.11 -18.75 1.24
C LYS A 260 7.51 -19.07 2.68
N GLY A 261 6.63 -19.67 3.50
CA GLY A 261 6.93 -20.15 4.85
C GLY A 261 6.66 -19.15 5.98
N TYR A 262 5.92 -18.08 5.69
CA TYR A 262 5.33 -17.20 6.71
C TYR A 262 4.10 -17.86 7.33
N THR A 263 3.80 -17.55 8.59
CA THR A 263 2.80 -18.29 9.38
C THR A 263 1.76 -17.42 10.08
N ILE A 264 2.03 -16.13 10.27
CA ILE A 264 1.13 -15.21 10.99
C ILE A 264 0.99 -13.94 10.15
N ASP A 265 -0.24 -13.58 9.79
CA ASP A 265 -0.60 -12.27 9.24
C ASP A 265 -1.05 -11.36 10.38
N VAL A 266 -0.66 -10.11 10.33
CA VAL A 266 -1.23 -9.05 11.18
C VAL A 266 -2.08 -8.16 10.29
N MET A 267 -3.34 -8.01 10.65
CA MET A 267 -4.34 -7.29 9.86
C MET A 267 -4.89 -6.14 10.68
N HIS A 268 -4.98 -4.96 10.09
CA HIS A 268 -5.55 -3.81 10.77
C HIS A 268 -7.07 -3.96 10.93
N GLU A 269 -7.61 -3.53 12.08
CA GLU A 269 -9.04 -3.65 12.40
C GLU A 269 -9.93 -2.94 11.37
N ASN A 270 -9.48 -1.81 10.82
CA ASN A 270 -10.26 -1.05 9.84
C ASN A 270 -10.44 -1.81 8.51
N LEU A 271 -9.44 -2.59 8.09
CA LEU A 271 -9.57 -3.47 6.91
C LEU A 271 -10.58 -4.58 7.18
N TYR A 272 -10.50 -5.23 8.34
CA TYR A 272 -11.42 -6.32 8.66
C TYR A 272 -12.85 -5.79 8.86
N LYS A 273 -13.00 -4.65 9.55
CA LYS A 273 -14.27 -3.95 9.75
C LYS A 273 -14.90 -3.51 8.44
N TYR A 274 -14.09 -3.09 7.46
CA TYR A 274 -14.60 -2.73 6.14
C TYR A 274 -15.37 -3.87 5.46
N HIS A 275 -14.93 -5.12 5.67
CA HIS A 275 -15.56 -6.31 5.10
C HIS A 275 -16.57 -7.00 6.04
N GLN A 276 -16.37 -6.87 7.36
CA GLN A 276 -17.02 -7.67 8.40
C GLN A 276 -17.33 -6.80 9.64
N GLN A 277 -18.06 -5.71 9.43
CA GLN A 277 -18.34 -4.69 10.46
C GLN A 277 -18.90 -5.31 11.75
N GLY A 278 -19.94 -6.13 11.64
CA GLY A 278 -20.61 -6.72 12.79
C GLY A 278 -19.79 -7.79 13.52
N GLU A 279 -18.69 -8.30 12.94
CA GLU A 279 -17.73 -9.14 13.68
C GLU A 279 -16.82 -8.27 14.54
N VAL A 280 -16.26 -7.19 13.99
CA VAL A 280 -15.37 -6.28 14.72
C VAL A 280 -16.10 -5.55 15.85
N GLU A 281 -17.35 -5.14 15.65
CA GLU A 281 -18.16 -4.49 16.70
C GLU A 281 -18.41 -5.34 17.95
N LYS A 282 -18.24 -6.66 17.87
CA LYS A 282 -18.34 -7.58 19.03
C LYS A 282 -17.03 -7.72 19.79
N GLY A 283 -15.93 -7.18 19.25
CA GLY A 283 -14.56 -7.52 19.60
C GLY A 283 -14.05 -8.69 18.75
N VAL A 284 -12.81 -8.57 18.26
CA VAL A 284 -12.19 -9.58 17.40
C VAL A 284 -11.75 -10.79 18.23
N TRP A 285 -11.77 -11.98 17.64
CA TRP A 285 -11.21 -13.15 18.31
C TRP A 285 -9.68 -13.03 18.38
N PRO A 286 -9.00 -13.52 19.44
CA PRO A 286 -7.54 -13.35 19.61
C PRO A 286 -6.69 -13.79 18.41
N VAL A 287 -7.16 -14.79 17.67
CA VAL A 287 -6.48 -15.30 16.47
C VAL A 287 -7.45 -16.00 15.55
N TYR A 288 -7.41 -15.68 14.27
CA TYR A 288 -8.13 -16.37 13.22
C TYR A 288 -7.21 -17.29 12.41
N GLU A 289 -7.77 -18.09 11.52
CA GLU A 289 -7.05 -18.85 10.50
C GLU A 289 -7.65 -18.62 9.11
N SER A 290 -6.79 -18.52 8.11
CA SER A 290 -7.18 -18.37 6.71
C SER A 290 -6.31 -19.25 5.82
N THR A 291 -6.92 -19.90 4.83
CA THR A 291 -6.21 -20.69 3.82
C THR A 291 -6.36 -20.02 2.47
N GLY A 292 -5.27 -19.49 1.92
CA GLY A 292 -5.28 -18.91 0.58
C GLY A 292 -5.58 -19.97 -0.51
N PRO A 293 -6.15 -19.58 -1.66
CA PRO A 293 -6.49 -20.51 -2.74
C PRO A 293 -5.28 -21.34 -3.18
N GLY A 294 -5.39 -22.67 -3.11
CA GLY A 294 -4.32 -23.60 -3.49
C GLY A 294 -3.19 -23.76 -2.47
N ALA A 295 -3.22 -23.05 -1.33
CA ALA A 295 -2.24 -23.21 -0.26
C ALA A 295 -2.38 -24.58 0.43
N SER A 296 -1.25 -25.16 0.85
CA SER A 296 -1.24 -26.47 1.53
C SER A 296 -1.53 -26.40 3.03
N GLN A 297 -1.48 -25.20 3.62
CA GLN A 297 -1.66 -24.98 5.06
C GLN A 297 -2.28 -23.60 5.31
N PRO A 298 -3.06 -23.43 6.39
CA PRO A 298 -3.55 -22.13 6.80
C PRO A 298 -2.42 -21.26 7.37
N VAL A 299 -2.62 -19.94 7.32
CA VAL A 299 -1.89 -18.97 8.14
C VAL A 299 -2.77 -18.53 9.30
N LYS A 300 -2.16 -18.16 10.42
CA LYS A 300 -2.85 -17.48 11.51
C LYS A 300 -3.04 -16.01 11.14
N VAL A 301 -4.12 -15.39 11.57
CA VAL A 301 -4.40 -13.97 11.34
C VAL A 301 -4.71 -13.31 12.67
N VAL A 302 -3.90 -12.34 13.08
CA VAL A 302 -4.13 -11.50 14.25
C VAL A 302 -4.71 -10.19 13.74
N VAL A 303 -5.97 -9.92 14.08
CA VAL A 303 -6.59 -8.63 13.76
C VAL A 303 -6.31 -7.68 14.91
N SER A 304 -5.95 -6.43 14.61
CA SER A 304 -5.80 -5.41 15.65
C SER A 304 -7.14 -5.04 16.28
N GLY A 305 -7.09 -4.25 17.35
CA GLY A 305 -8.28 -3.77 18.04
C GLY A 305 -8.70 -4.60 19.26
N PRO A 306 -9.84 -4.25 19.88
CA PRO A 306 -10.33 -4.88 21.10
C PRO A 306 -10.69 -6.35 20.90
N VAL A 307 -10.25 -7.20 21.82
CA VAL A 307 -10.54 -8.64 21.79
C VAL A 307 -11.91 -8.95 22.39
N ASP A 308 -12.62 -9.90 21.78
CA ASP A 308 -13.88 -10.48 22.28
C ASP A 308 -13.72 -10.93 23.75
N PRO A 309 -14.47 -10.34 24.71
CA PRO A 309 -14.39 -10.70 26.12
C PRO A 309 -14.63 -12.19 26.41
N ALA A 310 -15.33 -12.91 25.52
CA ALA A 310 -15.56 -14.35 25.64
C ALA A 310 -14.26 -15.18 25.57
N ALA A 311 -13.17 -14.62 25.03
CA ALA A 311 -11.86 -15.27 25.04
C ALA A 311 -11.16 -15.22 26.41
N GLU A 312 -11.60 -14.34 27.31
CA GLU A 312 -10.90 -14.02 28.57
C GLU A 312 -9.43 -13.61 28.36
N ILE A 313 -9.12 -12.99 27.23
CA ILE A 313 -7.82 -12.43 26.88
C ILE A 313 -7.95 -10.91 26.77
N SER A 314 -7.00 -10.18 27.36
CA SER A 314 -6.88 -8.74 27.24
C SER A 314 -5.70 -8.42 26.33
N VAL A 315 -5.93 -7.63 25.30
CA VAL A 315 -4.87 -7.14 24.41
C VAL A 315 -4.99 -5.63 24.34
N GLU A 316 -3.87 -4.95 24.56
CA GLU A 316 -3.71 -3.53 24.28
C GLU A 316 -2.71 -3.38 23.15
N TRP A 317 -3.15 -2.80 22.04
CA TRP A 317 -2.24 -2.34 20.99
C TRP A 317 -1.64 -1.02 21.44
N THR A 318 -0.45 -1.08 22.02
CA THR A 318 0.20 0.10 22.58
C THR A 318 0.66 1.04 21.49
N PHE A 319 1.02 0.49 20.32
CA PHE A 319 1.27 1.18 19.06
C PHE A 319 0.89 0.29 17.88
N PHE A 320 0.14 0.81 16.91
CA PHE A 320 -0.09 0.17 15.61
C PHE A 320 -0.34 1.29 14.61
N ASP A 321 0.74 1.80 14.01
CA ASP A 321 0.70 2.91 13.07
C ASP A 321 2.05 3.00 12.33
N ASP A 322 2.17 4.01 11.47
CA ASP A 322 3.44 4.46 10.90
C ASP A 322 4.42 4.83 12.03
N GLY A 323 5.53 4.12 12.14
CA GLY A 323 6.52 4.33 13.18
C GLY A 323 7.13 5.73 13.13
N GLU A 324 7.20 6.30 11.93
CA GLU A 324 7.75 7.63 11.67
C GLU A 324 7.12 8.68 12.59
N VAL A 325 5.81 8.60 12.83
CA VAL A 325 5.08 9.69 13.50
C VAL A 325 5.19 9.68 15.02
N LEU A 326 5.73 8.63 15.65
CA LEU A 326 5.82 8.57 17.11
C LEU A 326 6.82 9.62 17.66
N ALA A 327 8.04 9.60 17.12
CA ALA A 327 9.08 10.54 17.50
C ALA A 327 9.01 11.85 16.67
N THR A 328 8.31 11.84 15.53
CA THR A 328 8.14 13.02 14.67
C THR A 328 6.67 13.24 14.28
N PRO A 329 5.83 13.74 15.21
CA PRO A 329 4.37 13.84 15.02
C PRO A 329 3.94 14.76 13.87
N LEU A 330 4.86 15.55 13.30
CA LEU A 330 4.60 16.36 12.11
C LEU A 330 4.72 15.59 10.79
N ASN A 331 5.08 14.30 10.82
CA ASN A 331 5.35 13.43 9.68
C ASN A 331 6.55 13.83 8.79
N PRO A 332 7.05 12.93 7.93
CA PRO A 332 8.25 13.18 7.11
C PRO A 332 8.15 14.34 6.10
N TYR A 333 6.96 14.76 5.66
CA TYR A 333 6.82 15.95 4.80
C TYR A 333 7.27 17.24 5.50
N LEU A 334 7.23 17.26 6.84
CA LEU A 334 7.59 18.40 7.68
C LEU A 334 8.96 18.25 8.33
N ALA A 335 9.78 17.28 7.90
CA ALA A 335 11.16 17.09 8.37
C ALA A 335 12.00 18.39 8.45
N PRO A 336 11.92 19.35 7.50
CA PRO A 336 12.65 20.63 7.59
C PRO A 336 12.30 21.49 8.82
N THR A 337 11.11 21.28 9.39
CA THR A 337 10.64 22.00 10.58
C THR A 337 10.87 21.24 11.88
N GLN A 338 11.21 19.96 11.79
CA GLN A 338 11.47 19.08 12.93
C GLN A 338 12.81 18.35 12.73
N PRO A 339 13.95 19.05 12.88
CA PRO A 339 15.27 18.43 12.70
C PRO A 339 15.69 17.50 13.85
N GLU A 340 14.94 17.48 14.96
CA GLU A 340 15.23 16.68 16.15
C GLU A 340 13.98 15.90 16.61
N PRO A 341 14.17 14.77 17.33
CA PRO A 341 13.06 13.97 17.84
C PRO A 341 12.22 14.75 18.86
N ASP A 342 10.90 14.55 18.85
CA ASP A 342 10.03 14.99 19.94
C ASP A 342 10.15 14.05 21.14
N TRP A 343 11.13 14.33 21.99
CA TRP A 343 11.34 13.56 23.21
C TRP A 343 10.17 13.61 24.20
N SER A 344 9.24 14.55 24.07
CA SER A 344 8.05 14.60 24.93
C SER A 344 7.05 13.50 24.56
N GLU A 345 6.84 13.25 23.27
CA GLU A 345 6.01 12.15 22.78
C GLU A 345 6.67 10.78 23.04
N VAL A 346 7.99 10.65 22.83
CA VAL A 346 8.74 9.42 23.19
C VAL A 346 8.58 9.08 24.67
N ARG A 347 8.75 10.06 25.57
CA ARG A 347 8.55 9.85 27.03
C ARG A 347 7.09 9.56 27.41
N LYS A 348 6.13 10.10 26.66
CA LYS A 348 4.70 9.83 26.89
C LYS A 348 4.37 8.38 26.52
N PHE A 349 4.93 7.89 25.41
CA PHE A 349 4.83 6.48 25.03
C PHE A 349 5.50 5.55 26.04
N GLU A 350 6.71 5.89 26.49
CA GLU A 350 7.43 5.16 27.55
C GLU A 350 6.59 5.02 28.83
N ARG A 351 5.97 6.12 29.30
CA ARG A 351 5.08 6.08 30.46
C ARG A 351 3.87 5.18 30.23
N LYS A 352 3.23 5.24 29.05
CA LYS A 352 2.10 4.36 28.69
C LYS A 352 2.50 2.88 28.78
N LEU A 353 3.69 2.51 28.28
CA LEU A 353 4.20 1.15 28.40
C LEU A 353 4.40 0.77 29.87
N GLN A 354 5.05 1.62 30.67
CA GLN A 354 5.27 1.34 32.10
C GLN A 354 3.94 1.20 32.87
N GLU A 355 2.96 2.07 32.63
CA GLU A 355 1.64 2.01 33.27
C GLU A 355 0.91 0.70 32.98
N LEU A 356 1.02 0.17 31.75
CA LEU A 356 0.45 -1.14 31.40
C LEU A 356 1.23 -2.28 32.05
N ALA A 357 2.55 -2.20 32.09
CA ALA A 357 3.37 -3.19 32.80
C ALA A 357 3.00 -3.25 34.29
N ASP A 358 2.80 -2.10 34.94
CA ASP A 358 2.37 -1.99 36.33
C ASP A 358 0.95 -2.57 36.56
N GLN A 359 0.11 -2.60 35.52
CA GLN A 359 -1.21 -3.25 35.51
C GLN A 359 -1.16 -4.76 35.20
N GLY A 360 0.04 -5.31 35.03
CA GLY A 360 0.31 -6.72 34.77
C GLY A 360 0.20 -7.13 33.30
N TYR A 361 0.27 -6.19 32.36
CA TYR A 361 0.45 -6.52 30.94
C TYR A 361 1.91 -6.93 30.68
N ILE A 362 2.09 -7.94 29.83
CA ILE A 362 3.41 -8.26 29.27
C ILE A 362 3.53 -7.62 27.88
N HIS A 363 4.53 -6.77 27.68
CA HIS A 363 4.86 -6.22 26.36
C HIS A 363 5.63 -7.25 25.56
N THR A 364 4.97 -7.88 24.60
CA THR A 364 5.51 -9.06 23.92
C THR A 364 5.45 -8.93 22.40
N THR A 365 6.13 -9.84 21.71
CA THR A 365 6.11 -9.95 20.24
C THR A 365 4.88 -10.71 19.78
N ILE A 366 4.53 -10.57 18.49
CA ILE A 366 3.37 -11.26 17.91
C ILE A 366 3.57 -12.79 17.92
N THR A 367 4.78 -13.27 17.65
CA THR A 367 5.08 -14.71 17.74
C THR A 367 4.85 -15.25 19.16
N ASP A 368 5.39 -14.59 20.19
CA ASP A 368 5.24 -15.03 21.59
C ASP A 368 3.79 -14.93 22.06
N TYR A 369 3.04 -13.89 21.65
CA TYR A 369 1.60 -13.81 21.86
C TYR A 369 0.86 -15.04 21.35
N ILE A 370 1.11 -15.43 20.09
CA ILE A 370 0.49 -16.61 19.50
C ILE A 370 0.90 -17.89 20.22
N GLU A 371 2.16 -18.03 20.65
CA GLU A 371 2.62 -19.18 21.42
C GLU A 371 1.88 -19.31 22.77
N ARG A 372 1.74 -18.19 23.49
CA ARG A 372 1.01 -18.11 24.76
C ARG A 372 -0.47 -18.44 24.60
N LEU A 373 -1.13 -17.90 23.57
CA LEU A 373 -2.52 -18.26 23.25
C LEU A 373 -2.69 -19.79 23.09
N ASN A 374 -1.75 -20.45 22.40
CA ASN A 374 -1.81 -21.91 22.24
C ASN A 374 -1.64 -22.63 23.59
N LYS A 375 -0.78 -22.14 24.50
CA LYS A 375 -0.61 -22.70 25.85
C LYS A 375 -1.85 -22.52 26.72
N LEU A 376 -2.56 -21.41 26.55
CA LEU A 376 -3.85 -21.13 27.19
C LEU A 376 -5.00 -21.95 26.60
N GLY A 377 -4.78 -22.70 25.51
CA GLY A 377 -5.79 -23.50 24.84
C GLY A 377 -6.75 -22.68 23.95
N ILE A 378 -6.41 -21.44 23.63
CA ILE A 378 -7.17 -20.62 22.68
C ILE A 378 -6.98 -21.22 21.28
N THR A 379 -8.08 -21.61 20.65
CA THR A 379 -8.09 -22.18 19.30
C THR A 379 -8.43 -21.09 18.29
N PRO A 380 -7.75 -21.02 17.12
CA PRO A 380 -8.13 -20.10 16.07
C PRO A 380 -9.56 -20.31 15.57
N LYS A 381 -10.24 -19.21 15.22
CA LYS A 381 -11.52 -19.25 14.49
C LYS A 381 -11.26 -19.12 12.98
N PRO A 382 -12.10 -19.66 12.09
CA PRO A 382 -12.01 -19.34 10.67
C PRO A 382 -12.20 -17.83 10.45
N LEU A 383 -11.33 -17.21 9.66
CA LEU A 383 -11.50 -15.83 9.23
C LEU A 383 -12.74 -15.74 8.31
N LEU A 384 -13.61 -14.77 8.57
CA LEU A 384 -14.73 -14.49 7.66
C LEU A 384 -14.22 -13.92 6.32
N PRO A 385 -15.04 -13.94 5.25
CA PRO A 385 -14.60 -13.47 3.94
C PRO A 385 -14.04 -12.05 3.95
N ILE A 386 -12.90 -11.87 3.32
CA ILE A 386 -12.30 -10.57 2.99
C ILE A 386 -12.01 -10.54 1.49
N ALA A 387 -12.06 -9.35 0.91
CA ALA A 387 -11.53 -9.11 -0.43
C ALA A 387 -10.14 -8.46 -0.32
N ASP A 388 -9.48 -8.27 -1.48
CA ASP A 388 -8.19 -7.59 -1.51
C ASP A 388 -8.36 -6.11 -1.15
N SER A 389 -7.58 -5.60 -0.19
CA SER A 389 -7.70 -4.23 0.27
C SER A 389 -6.47 -3.75 1.05
N THR A 390 -6.50 -2.48 1.46
CA THR A 390 -5.49 -1.82 2.31
C THR A 390 -6.02 -1.63 3.74
N TRP A 391 -5.18 -1.23 4.67
CA TRP A 391 -5.48 -1.16 6.10
C TRP A 391 -6.51 -0.11 6.53
N GLN A 392 -6.72 0.92 5.71
CA GLN A 392 -7.60 2.06 6.01
C GLN A 392 -8.62 2.31 4.88
N PRO A 393 -9.44 1.32 4.46
CA PRO A 393 -10.30 1.53 3.29
C PRO A 393 -11.29 2.70 3.39
N PRO A 394 -11.90 3.03 4.55
CA PRO A 394 -12.82 4.17 4.64
C PRO A 394 -12.17 5.53 4.33
N SER A 395 -10.91 5.76 4.70
CA SER A 395 -10.21 7.02 4.42
C SER A 395 -9.53 7.02 3.04
N THR A 396 -9.20 5.84 2.52
CA THR A 396 -8.48 5.68 1.24
C THR A 396 -9.38 5.25 0.09
N ASP A 397 -10.68 5.02 0.29
CA ASP A 397 -11.50 4.31 -0.71
C ASP A 397 -10.88 2.95 -1.11
N GLY A 398 -10.29 2.26 -0.12
CA GLY A 398 -9.52 1.02 -0.33
C GLY A 398 -8.38 1.21 -1.32
N ILE A 399 -8.13 0.18 -2.14
CA ILE A 399 -7.03 0.20 -3.13
C ILE A 399 -7.25 1.24 -4.25
N SER A 400 -8.46 1.80 -4.40
CA SER A 400 -8.76 2.71 -5.50
C SER A 400 -8.02 4.04 -5.43
N ARG A 401 -7.57 4.46 -4.23
CA ARG A 401 -6.70 5.63 -4.06
C ARG A 401 -5.50 5.60 -4.99
N TRP A 402 -4.78 4.48 -5.02
CA TRP A 402 -3.57 4.32 -5.82
C TRP A 402 -3.83 3.77 -7.23
N MET A 403 -5.10 3.58 -7.58
CA MET A 403 -5.53 2.87 -8.79
C MET A 403 -6.71 3.59 -9.45
N GLY A 404 -6.56 4.89 -9.66
CA GLY A 404 -7.45 5.70 -10.49
C GLY A 404 -8.17 6.83 -9.77
N LYS A 405 -8.19 6.88 -8.43
CA LYS A 405 -8.74 8.04 -7.72
C LYS A 405 -7.66 9.08 -7.43
N MET A 406 -7.94 10.34 -7.73
CA MET A 406 -7.01 11.43 -7.43
C MET A 406 -7.05 11.78 -5.94
N GLY A 407 -5.90 12.14 -5.37
CA GLY A 407 -5.72 12.73 -4.05
C GLY A 407 -6.72 13.86 -3.75
N ILE A 408 -6.95 14.10 -2.47
CA ILE A 408 -7.94 15.08 -1.99
C ILE A 408 -7.34 16.47 -1.80
N LEU A 409 -6.00 16.57 -1.74
CA LEU A 409 -5.30 17.85 -1.56
C LEU A 409 -5.07 18.58 -2.88
N ALA A 410 -5.05 19.91 -2.81
CA ALA A 410 -5.04 20.78 -4.00
C ALA A 410 -3.78 20.65 -4.88
N TYR A 411 -2.67 20.12 -4.35
CA TYR A 411 -1.44 19.91 -5.10
C TYR A 411 -1.41 18.56 -5.85
N SER A 412 -2.31 17.63 -5.53
CA SER A 412 -2.43 16.34 -6.21
C SER A 412 -3.13 16.43 -7.59
N LEU A 413 -3.44 17.65 -8.08
CA LEU A 413 -4.06 17.87 -9.40
C LEU A 413 -3.23 17.37 -10.59
N HIS A 414 -1.94 17.10 -10.38
CA HIS A 414 -0.99 16.64 -11.38
C HIS A 414 -0.66 15.15 -11.26
N GLU A 415 -1.40 14.42 -10.44
CA GLU A 415 -1.29 12.98 -10.27
C GLU A 415 -1.52 12.22 -11.58
N ASN A 416 -0.82 11.10 -11.75
CA ASN A 416 -0.75 10.34 -12.99
C ASN A 416 -0.65 8.82 -12.75
N ASP A 417 -1.44 8.33 -11.80
CA ASP A 417 -1.40 6.95 -11.32
C ASP A 417 -1.53 5.95 -12.44
N ASN A 418 -2.52 6.13 -13.31
CA ASN A 418 -2.79 5.16 -14.36
C ASN A 418 -1.57 4.97 -15.27
N LEU A 419 -0.84 6.05 -15.60
CA LEU A 419 0.40 5.94 -16.37
C LEU A 419 1.46 5.17 -15.60
N ILE A 420 1.73 5.52 -14.35
CA ILE A 420 2.77 4.90 -13.53
C ILE A 420 2.48 3.41 -13.33
N ARG A 421 1.25 3.06 -12.99
CA ARG A 421 0.81 1.68 -12.79
C ARG A 421 0.87 0.86 -14.07
N THR A 422 0.50 1.46 -15.21
CA THR A 422 0.64 0.83 -16.52
C THR A 422 2.11 0.58 -16.86
N MET A 423 2.98 1.57 -16.67
CA MET A 423 4.43 1.44 -16.91
C MET A 423 5.08 0.41 -15.96
N ASN A 424 4.67 0.35 -14.69
CA ASN A 424 5.11 -0.70 -13.77
C ASN A 424 4.81 -2.08 -14.36
N TYR A 425 3.60 -2.26 -14.90
CA TYR A 425 3.15 -3.54 -15.45
C TYR A 425 3.91 -3.92 -16.73
N GLU A 426 4.19 -2.94 -17.60
CA GLU A 426 5.03 -3.11 -18.78
C GLU A 426 6.47 -3.51 -18.42
N ALA A 427 7.09 -2.80 -17.47
CA ALA A 427 8.43 -3.06 -16.98
C ALA A 427 8.53 -4.47 -16.36
N SER A 428 7.58 -4.84 -15.49
CA SER A 428 7.46 -6.19 -14.92
C SER A 428 7.40 -7.27 -16.00
N THR A 429 6.56 -7.07 -17.02
CA THR A 429 6.41 -8.04 -18.12
C THR A 429 7.70 -8.18 -18.94
N CYS A 430 8.38 -7.06 -19.22
CA CYS A 430 9.66 -7.04 -19.91
C CYS A 430 10.72 -7.82 -19.13
N LEU A 431 10.92 -7.48 -17.85
CA LEU A 431 11.92 -8.10 -16.98
C LEU A 431 11.67 -9.60 -16.82
N ALA A 432 10.41 -10.03 -16.65
CA ALA A 432 10.05 -11.44 -16.56
C ALA A 432 10.43 -12.22 -17.83
N ALA A 433 10.17 -11.67 -19.02
CA ALA A 433 10.49 -12.32 -20.29
C ALA A 433 11.99 -12.41 -20.53
N VAL A 434 12.72 -11.33 -20.22
CA VAL A 434 14.18 -11.29 -20.38
C VAL A 434 14.89 -12.15 -19.34
N ASP A 435 14.38 -12.23 -18.10
CA ASP A 435 14.89 -13.14 -17.08
C ASP A 435 14.71 -14.61 -17.47
N LEU A 436 13.54 -14.97 -18.02
CA LEU A 436 13.33 -16.31 -18.55
C LEU A 436 14.28 -16.62 -19.73
N LEU A 437 14.53 -15.64 -20.61
CA LEU A 437 15.52 -15.79 -21.68
C LEU A 437 16.94 -16.02 -21.12
N ALA A 438 17.31 -15.34 -20.03
CA ALA A 438 18.58 -15.54 -19.34
C ALA A 438 18.68 -16.95 -18.76
N GLN A 439 17.61 -17.45 -18.11
CA GLN A 439 17.54 -18.82 -17.59
C GLN A 439 17.72 -19.86 -18.70
N ILE A 440 17.09 -19.66 -19.86
CA ILE A 440 17.23 -20.55 -21.03
C ILE A 440 18.66 -20.52 -21.57
N ALA A 441 19.25 -19.33 -21.75
CA ALA A 441 20.62 -19.18 -22.23
C ALA A 441 21.64 -19.82 -21.28
N GLU A 442 21.45 -19.66 -19.97
CA GLU A 442 22.26 -20.31 -18.93
C GLU A 442 22.13 -21.85 -19.00
N GLY A 443 20.90 -22.37 -19.19
CA GLY A 443 20.66 -23.79 -19.40
C GLY A 443 21.27 -24.35 -20.70
N GLU A 444 21.42 -23.52 -21.73
CA GLU A 444 22.15 -23.82 -22.97
C GLU A 444 23.70 -23.69 -22.80
N GLY A 445 24.18 -23.24 -21.64
CA GLY A 445 25.60 -23.14 -21.29
C GLY A 445 26.27 -21.83 -21.70
N HIS A 446 25.49 -20.78 -21.97
CA HIS A 446 26.01 -19.44 -22.25
C HIS A 446 26.34 -18.67 -20.97
N ASP A 447 27.34 -17.77 -21.05
CA ASP A 447 27.61 -16.80 -19.98
C ASP A 447 26.58 -15.66 -20.03
N VAL A 448 25.79 -15.54 -18.96
CA VAL A 448 24.74 -14.53 -18.82
C VAL A 448 25.03 -13.54 -17.69
N THR A 449 26.25 -13.52 -17.14
CA THR A 449 26.60 -12.74 -15.94
C THR A 449 26.24 -11.26 -16.09
N ALA A 450 26.62 -10.63 -17.21
CA ALA A 450 26.31 -9.22 -17.46
C ALA A 450 24.79 -8.97 -17.57
N ALA A 451 24.05 -9.89 -18.21
CA ALA A 451 22.60 -9.78 -18.32
C ALA A 451 21.90 -9.94 -16.96
N ARG A 452 22.41 -10.81 -16.08
CA ARG A 452 21.89 -10.99 -14.71
C ARG A 452 22.07 -9.73 -13.86
N GLN A 453 23.22 -9.06 -13.95
CA GLN A 453 23.44 -7.79 -13.26
C GLN A 453 22.46 -6.70 -13.72
N LEU A 454 22.24 -6.59 -15.03
CA LEU A 454 21.25 -5.67 -15.58
C LEU A 454 19.83 -6.02 -15.14
N LEU A 455 19.46 -7.30 -15.10
CA LEU A 455 18.15 -7.74 -14.61
C LEU A 455 17.96 -7.39 -13.14
N GLU A 456 18.96 -7.61 -12.29
CA GLU A 456 18.92 -7.21 -10.88
C GLU A 456 18.71 -5.70 -10.73
N THR A 457 19.49 -4.87 -11.44
CA THR A 457 19.26 -3.41 -11.49
C THR A 457 17.85 -3.07 -11.95
N GLY A 458 17.34 -3.75 -12.97
CA GLY A 458 16.00 -3.54 -13.50
C GLY A 458 14.90 -3.87 -12.48
N TYR A 459 15.03 -4.98 -11.75
CA TYR A 459 14.09 -5.33 -10.69
C TYR A 459 14.16 -4.36 -9.51
N LEU A 460 15.35 -3.92 -9.08
CA LEU A 460 15.48 -2.91 -8.01
C LEU A 460 14.76 -1.61 -8.37
N HIS A 461 14.92 -1.15 -9.62
CA HIS A 461 14.16 -0.03 -10.14
C HIS A 461 12.65 -0.33 -10.17
N LEU A 462 12.23 -1.50 -10.64
CA LEU A 462 10.81 -1.87 -10.66
C LEU A 462 10.19 -1.85 -9.26
N MET A 463 10.85 -2.45 -8.26
CA MET A 463 10.30 -2.49 -6.90
C MET A 463 10.15 -1.06 -6.34
N LYS A 464 11.15 -0.18 -6.56
CA LYS A 464 11.05 1.25 -6.22
C LYS A 464 9.91 1.96 -6.96
N ALA A 465 9.71 1.64 -8.25
CA ALA A 465 8.61 2.22 -9.03
C ALA A 465 7.23 1.73 -8.57
N GLN A 466 7.16 0.56 -7.94
CA GLN A 466 5.94 -0.04 -7.41
C GLN A 466 5.63 0.42 -5.98
N VAL A 467 6.43 1.31 -5.40
CA VAL A 467 6.14 1.90 -4.09
C VAL A 467 4.74 2.52 -4.09
N SER A 468 4.01 2.35 -2.98
CA SER A 468 2.66 2.88 -2.85
C SER A 468 2.66 4.41 -2.86
N ASP A 469 3.59 5.06 -2.14
CA ASP A 469 3.66 6.52 -1.99
C ASP A 469 4.06 7.27 -3.26
N ALA A 470 4.68 6.61 -4.25
CA ALA A 470 4.91 7.23 -5.58
C ALA A 470 3.60 7.67 -6.24
N THR A 471 2.47 7.09 -5.84
CA THR A 471 1.13 7.54 -6.23
C THR A 471 0.21 7.62 -5.01
N GLY A 472 0.76 8.04 -3.85
CA GLY A 472 0.23 7.86 -2.49
C GLY A 472 -1.22 8.32 -2.23
N ILE A 473 -1.56 8.60 -0.97
CA ILE A 473 -2.92 9.11 -0.67
C ILE A 473 -3.11 10.54 -1.22
N ASN A 474 -2.05 11.35 -1.16
CA ASN A 474 -2.01 12.69 -1.71
C ASN A 474 -0.62 12.95 -2.29
N PRO A 475 -0.24 12.31 -3.41
CA PRO A 475 1.12 12.40 -3.89
C PRO A 475 1.41 13.83 -4.33
N TRP A 476 2.59 14.32 -3.97
CA TRP A 476 3.13 15.53 -4.57
C TRP A 476 3.88 15.20 -5.85
N ARG A 477 4.32 16.25 -6.55
CA ARG A 477 4.90 16.09 -7.87
C ARG A 477 6.14 15.19 -7.91
N GLY A 478 7.01 15.27 -6.92
CA GLY A 478 8.25 14.50 -6.88
C GLY A 478 8.04 13.01 -6.67
N GLU A 479 7.00 12.59 -5.96
CA GLU A 479 6.68 11.19 -5.72
C GLU A 479 6.30 10.44 -7.00
N TRP A 480 5.43 11.04 -7.81
CA TRP A 480 5.04 10.40 -9.06
C TRP A 480 6.16 10.45 -10.11
N ILE A 481 7.04 11.47 -10.05
CA ILE A 481 8.26 11.50 -10.86
C ILE A 481 9.22 10.39 -10.42
N TYR A 482 9.38 10.16 -9.13
CA TYR A 482 10.18 9.06 -8.60
C TYR A 482 9.69 7.72 -9.16
N GLY A 483 8.37 7.49 -9.17
CA GLY A 483 7.77 6.31 -9.78
C GLY A 483 8.05 6.20 -11.29
N LEU A 484 7.95 7.31 -12.02
CA LEU A 484 8.20 7.38 -13.45
C LEU A 484 9.67 7.11 -13.82
N GLU A 485 10.62 7.78 -13.16
CA GLU A 485 12.05 7.63 -13.41
C GLU A 485 12.52 6.20 -13.11
N ASN A 486 12.00 5.58 -12.03
CA ASN A 486 12.30 4.19 -11.73
C ASN A 486 11.69 3.23 -12.76
N ASN A 487 10.50 3.51 -13.30
CA ASN A 487 9.97 2.72 -14.42
C ASN A 487 10.86 2.83 -15.67
N GLU A 488 11.32 4.02 -16.02
CA GLU A 488 12.25 4.25 -17.13
C GLU A 488 13.58 3.51 -16.92
N GLY A 489 14.11 3.53 -15.70
CA GLY A 489 15.28 2.77 -15.29
C GLY A 489 15.10 1.25 -15.48
N ALA A 490 13.96 0.72 -15.01
CA ALA A 490 13.62 -0.70 -15.17
C ALA A 490 13.52 -1.13 -16.64
N LEU A 491 12.86 -0.33 -17.48
CA LEU A 491 12.74 -0.57 -18.92
C LEU A 491 14.09 -0.46 -19.65
N THR A 492 14.92 0.50 -19.26
CA THR A 492 16.27 0.67 -19.82
C THR A 492 17.12 -0.56 -19.53
N ALA A 493 17.18 -0.98 -18.26
CA ALA A 493 17.91 -2.18 -17.84
C ALA A 493 17.37 -3.45 -18.54
N CYS A 494 16.04 -3.58 -18.66
CA CYS A 494 15.44 -4.68 -19.41
C CYS A 494 15.90 -4.70 -20.88
N ASN A 495 15.91 -3.54 -21.55
CA ASN A 495 16.30 -3.43 -22.96
C ASN A 495 17.78 -3.73 -23.19
N GLU A 496 18.66 -3.33 -22.27
CA GLU A 496 20.09 -3.64 -22.32
C GLU A 496 20.33 -5.14 -22.07
N ALA A 497 19.67 -5.73 -21.08
CA ALA A 497 19.74 -7.17 -20.80
C ALA A 497 19.23 -8.00 -21.98
N LYS A 498 18.08 -7.60 -22.55
CA LYS A 498 17.51 -8.18 -23.79
C LYS A 498 18.53 -8.17 -24.92
N THR A 499 19.10 -7.00 -25.22
CA THR A 499 20.07 -6.85 -26.32
C THR A 499 21.30 -7.73 -26.10
N THR A 500 21.77 -7.81 -24.86
CA THR A 500 22.89 -8.67 -24.46
C THR A 500 22.57 -10.15 -24.69
N LEU A 501 21.40 -10.62 -24.25
CA LEU A 501 21.00 -12.03 -24.38
C LEU A 501 20.72 -12.45 -25.82
N LEU A 502 20.08 -11.60 -26.63
CA LEU A 502 19.84 -11.88 -28.05
C LEU A 502 21.17 -12.01 -28.81
N ALA A 503 22.18 -11.19 -28.46
CA ALA A 503 23.52 -11.30 -29.02
C ALA A 503 24.25 -12.58 -28.58
N VAL A 504 24.18 -12.93 -27.29
CA VAL A 504 24.77 -14.16 -26.72
C VAL A 504 24.19 -15.43 -27.35
N LEU A 505 22.87 -15.45 -27.55
CA LEU A 505 22.17 -16.57 -28.18
C LEU A 505 22.29 -16.59 -29.71
N ASN A 506 22.68 -15.46 -30.32
CA ASN A 506 22.63 -15.26 -31.77
C ASN A 506 21.25 -15.61 -32.36
N LYS A 507 20.18 -15.21 -31.65
CA LYS A 507 18.77 -15.42 -32.02
C LYS A 507 18.05 -14.08 -31.89
N SER A 508 17.44 -13.59 -32.97
CA SER A 508 16.56 -12.41 -32.96
C SER A 508 15.71 -12.39 -34.24
N PRO A 509 14.38 -12.20 -34.15
CA PRO A 509 13.59 -12.10 -32.92
C PRO A 509 13.39 -13.48 -32.25
N VAL A 510 12.99 -13.47 -30.98
CA VAL A 510 12.51 -14.65 -30.24
C VAL A 510 11.16 -14.35 -29.57
N VAL A 511 10.33 -15.37 -29.41
CA VAL A 511 9.08 -15.26 -28.65
C VAL A 511 9.25 -16.06 -27.36
N VAL A 512 9.06 -15.40 -26.23
CA VAL A 512 9.12 -15.99 -24.89
C VAL A 512 7.70 -16.24 -24.42
N ASP A 513 7.40 -17.48 -24.02
CA ASP A 513 6.15 -17.88 -23.41
C ASP A 513 6.32 -17.92 -21.90
N LEU A 514 5.71 -16.96 -21.20
CA LEU A 514 5.79 -16.85 -19.74
C LEU A 514 4.95 -17.90 -19.02
N ASP A 515 3.93 -18.47 -19.65
CA ASP A 515 3.08 -19.51 -19.05
C ASP A 515 3.79 -20.87 -19.09
N GLU A 516 4.22 -21.30 -20.28
CA GLU A 516 4.93 -22.57 -20.45
C GLU A 516 6.44 -22.47 -20.11
N ARG A 517 6.90 -21.27 -19.75
CA ARG A 517 8.29 -20.95 -19.38
C ARG A 517 9.34 -21.43 -20.40
N LYS A 518 9.12 -21.10 -21.68
CA LYS A 518 9.99 -21.55 -22.78
C LYS A 518 10.03 -20.56 -23.95
N LEU A 519 10.85 -20.86 -24.96
CA LEU A 519 10.73 -20.20 -26.27
C LEU A 519 9.57 -20.81 -27.05
N ALA A 520 8.70 -19.96 -27.61
CA ALA A 520 7.58 -20.35 -28.45
C ALA A 520 7.88 -20.08 -29.93
N ASP A 521 7.21 -20.85 -30.80
CA ASP A 521 7.33 -20.69 -32.25
C ASP A 521 6.60 -19.45 -32.79
N SER A 522 5.65 -18.89 -32.02
CA SER A 522 4.79 -17.77 -32.44
C SER A 522 4.12 -17.06 -31.25
N MET A 523 3.66 -15.83 -31.49
CA MET A 523 2.86 -15.06 -30.52
C MET A 523 1.48 -15.68 -30.29
N ARG A 524 0.99 -15.64 -29.04
CA ARG A 524 -0.37 -16.00 -28.62
C ARG A 524 -0.75 -15.19 -27.36
N PRO A 525 -2.06 -15.00 -27.10
CA PRO A 525 -3.19 -15.29 -27.98
C PRO A 525 -3.22 -14.33 -29.17
N GLN A 526 -3.55 -14.85 -30.36
CA GLN A 526 -3.86 -14.01 -31.51
C GLN A 526 -5.38 -13.98 -31.66
N PHE A 527 -6.00 -12.88 -31.23
CA PHE A 527 -7.43 -12.70 -31.41
C PHE A 527 -7.70 -12.29 -32.86
N GLN A 528 -8.65 -12.96 -33.51
CA GLN A 528 -9.12 -12.59 -34.85
C GLN A 528 -10.44 -11.84 -34.73
N LEU A 529 -10.39 -10.69 -34.05
CA LEU A 529 -11.55 -9.85 -33.83
C LEU A 529 -11.93 -9.12 -35.11
N ARG A 530 -13.22 -9.00 -35.37
CA ARG A 530 -13.78 -8.20 -36.46
C ARG A 530 -14.54 -7.06 -35.83
N GLN A 531 -14.53 -5.90 -36.49
CA GLN A 531 -15.33 -4.77 -36.03
C GLN A 531 -16.79 -5.20 -35.84
N THR A 532 -17.30 -5.01 -34.64
CA THR A 532 -18.68 -5.31 -34.27
C THR A 532 -19.57 -4.17 -34.71
N ASP A 533 -20.77 -4.48 -35.20
CA ASP A 533 -21.78 -3.45 -35.43
C ASP A 533 -22.20 -2.88 -34.06
N PRO A 534 -22.20 -1.55 -33.84
CA PRO A 534 -22.66 -0.96 -32.58
C PRO A 534 -24.04 -1.46 -32.13
N ASP A 535 -24.93 -1.82 -33.07
CA ASP A 535 -26.26 -2.37 -32.77
C ASP A 535 -26.21 -3.82 -32.22
N ASP A 536 -25.08 -4.53 -32.40
CA ASP A 536 -24.84 -5.91 -31.94
C ASP A 536 -24.07 -5.96 -30.60
N VAL A 537 -23.65 -4.80 -30.08
CA VAL A 537 -22.92 -4.70 -28.81
C VAL A 537 -23.90 -4.81 -27.64
N PRO A 538 -23.52 -5.47 -26.53
CA PRO A 538 -24.36 -5.50 -25.34
C PRO A 538 -24.66 -4.10 -24.77
N ASP A 539 -25.95 -3.75 -24.72
CA ASP A 539 -26.47 -2.39 -24.40
C ASP A 539 -26.48 -2.07 -22.89
N TYR A 540 -25.54 -2.64 -22.12
CA TYR A 540 -25.52 -2.54 -20.65
C TYR A 540 -24.42 -1.64 -20.09
N LEU A 541 -23.66 -0.95 -20.95
CA LEU A 541 -22.52 -0.14 -20.53
C LEU A 541 -22.89 1.33 -20.41
N GLU A 542 -22.71 1.88 -19.22
CA GLU A 542 -22.84 3.30 -18.97
C GLU A 542 -21.44 3.92 -18.92
N ILE A 543 -21.20 4.93 -19.75
CA ILE A 543 -19.92 5.67 -19.81
C ILE A 543 -20.19 7.10 -19.35
N THR A 544 -19.47 7.54 -18.32
CA THR A 544 -19.53 8.91 -17.81
C THR A 544 -18.20 9.61 -18.08
N SER A 545 -18.23 10.74 -18.78
CA SER A 545 -17.02 11.51 -19.14
C SER A 545 -17.31 13.01 -19.27
N PRO A 546 -17.61 13.72 -18.18
CA PRO A 546 -17.96 15.14 -18.22
C PRO A 546 -16.84 15.97 -18.86
N GLY A 547 -17.18 16.91 -19.73
CA GLY A 547 -16.21 17.80 -20.38
C GLY A 547 -15.24 17.11 -21.35
N ARG A 548 -15.37 15.80 -21.61
CA ARG A 548 -14.48 15.02 -22.50
C ARG A 548 -15.26 14.30 -23.58
N THR A 549 -14.61 14.06 -24.71
CA THR A 549 -15.12 13.15 -25.74
C THR A 549 -14.51 11.76 -25.52
N VAL A 550 -15.36 10.74 -25.35
CA VAL A 550 -14.94 9.34 -25.35
C VAL A 550 -15.51 8.66 -26.58
N THR A 551 -14.64 8.01 -27.36
CA THR A 551 -15.07 7.20 -28.51
C THR A 551 -14.94 5.73 -28.14
N ALA A 552 -16.07 5.03 -28.11
CA ALA A 552 -16.10 3.58 -27.92
C ALA A 552 -16.06 2.87 -29.27
N SER A 553 -15.19 1.87 -29.40
CA SER A 553 -15.16 0.96 -30.54
C SER A 553 -15.13 -0.49 -30.09
N TRP A 554 -15.77 -1.33 -30.88
CA TRP A 554 -15.99 -2.74 -30.57
C TRP A 554 -15.44 -3.64 -31.66
N ALA A 555 -14.83 -4.74 -31.26
CA ALA A 555 -14.48 -5.83 -32.14
C ALA A 555 -14.68 -7.18 -31.45
N ASP A 556 -15.18 -8.19 -32.16
CA ASP A 556 -15.49 -9.50 -31.59
C ASP A 556 -15.21 -10.67 -32.53
N ASP A 557 -15.22 -11.89 -31.97
CA ASP A 557 -15.24 -13.16 -32.71
C ASP A 557 -16.46 -14.04 -32.38
N GLY A 558 -17.50 -13.44 -31.79
CA GLY A 558 -18.73 -14.08 -31.32
C GLY A 558 -18.67 -14.62 -29.89
N LYS A 559 -17.50 -14.68 -29.25
CA LYS A 559 -17.36 -15.09 -27.84
C LYS A 559 -16.52 -14.12 -27.02
N LEU A 560 -15.49 -13.55 -27.63
CA LEU A 560 -14.67 -12.51 -27.04
C LEU A 560 -14.97 -11.19 -27.73
N TYR A 561 -15.32 -10.19 -26.94
CA TYR A 561 -15.56 -8.81 -27.38
C TYR A 561 -14.45 -7.94 -26.80
N LEU A 562 -13.80 -7.12 -27.61
CA LEU A 562 -12.88 -6.07 -27.20
C LEU A 562 -13.62 -4.74 -27.25
N LEU A 563 -13.66 -4.07 -26.10
CA LEU A 563 -14.02 -2.66 -25.97
C LEU A 563 -12.76 -1.83 -25.91
N GLU A 564 -12.60 -0.91 -26.87
CA GLU A 564 -11.60 0.15 -26.80
C GLU A 564 -12.30 1.49 -26.54
N LEU A 565 -11.85 2.22 -25.52
CA LEU A 565 -12.34 3.55 -25.19
C LEU A 565 -11.20 4.55 -25.41
N ALA A 566 -11.26 5.29 -26.52
CA ALA A 566 -10.33 6.38 -26.77
C ALA A 566 -10.81 7.64 -26.04
N ILE A 567 -10.05 8.07 -25.03
CA ILE A 567 -10.37 9.23 -24.20
C ILE A 567 -9.67 10.46 -24.75
N GLY A 568 -10.47 11.41 -25.24
CA GLY A 568 -10.00 12.67 -25.80
C GLY A 568 -9.69 13.72 -24.75
N ALA A 569 -9.22 14.88 -25.24
CA ALA A 569 -8.95 16.04 -24.42
C ALA A 569 -10.19 16.54 -23.66
N SER A 570 -9.95 17.10 -22.48
CA SER A 570 -10.91 17.82 -21.67
C SER A 570 -11.15 19.24 -22.20
N ASP A 571 -12.37 19.73 -22.02
CA ASP A 571 -12.71 21.15 -22.18
C ASP A 571 -12.21 22.01 -21.00
N ASP A 572 -11.68 21.39 -19.94
CA ASP A 572 -10.87 22.02 -18.89
C ASP A 572 -9.38 21.66 -19.06
N PRO A 573 -8.59 22.51 -19.76
CA PRO A 573 -7.16 22.27 -19.95
C PRO A 573 -6.34 22.47 -18.67
N SER A 574 -6.91 23.07 -17.61
CA SER A 574 -6.20 23.26 -16.34
C SER A 574 -6.20 21.99 -15.48
N GLY A 575 -7.18 21.10 -15.68
CA GLY A 575 -7.39 19.93 -14.85
C GLY A 575 -7.83 20.24 -13.42
N GLN A 576 -8.26 21.47 -13.12
CA GLN A 576 -8.72 21.87 -11.78
C GLN A 576 -10.13 21.35 -11.47
N ASP A 577 -10.96 21.14 -12.49
CA ASP A 577 -12.29 20.55 -12.34
C ASP A 577 -12.18 19.02 -12.34
N ARG A 578 -12.15 18.42 -11.15
CA ARG A 578 -12.07 16.97 -10.94
C ARG A 578 -13.18 16.21 -11.69
N ALA A 579 -14.41 16.75 -11.73
CA ALA A 579 -15.51 16.09 -12.44
C ALA A 579 -15.23 15.97 -13.93
N LYS A 580 -14.53 16.96 -14.51
CA LYS A 580 -14.09 16.94 -15.91
C LYS A 580 -12.84 16.12 -16.15
N ARG A 581 -12.15 15.66 -15.11
CA ARG A 581 -11.09 14.63 -15.23
C ARG A 581 -11.65 13.22 -15.19
N THR A 582 -12.73 13.05 -14.44
CA THR A 582 -13.32 11.75 -14.15
C THR A 582 -13.86 11.11 -15.43
N VAL A 583 -13.36 9.92 -15.74
CA VAL A 583 -13.97 9.01 -16.69
C VAL A 583 -14.36 7.75 -15.91
N SER A 584 -15.59 7.27 -16.11
CA SER A 584 -16.00 5.99 -15.55
C SER A 584 -16.76 5.13 -16.55
N ILE A 585 -16.65 3.82 -16.36
CA ILE A 585 -17.52 2.83 -16.98
C ILE A 585 -18.24 2.01 -15.91
N LYS A 586 -19.53 1.80 -16.10
CA LYS A 586 -20.37 1.04 -15.19
C LYS A 586 -21.07 -0.09 -15.92
N ILE A 587 -21.04 -1.27 -15.31
CA ILE A 587 -21.50 -2.55 -15.88
C ILE A 587 -22.36 -3.26 -14.83
N PRO A 588 -23.60 -3.67 -15.15
CA PRO A 588 -24.41 -4.48 -14.24
C PRO A 588 -23.72 -5.78 -13.85
N LEU A 589 -23.80 -6.13 -12.57
CA LEU A 589 -23.35 -7.40 -12.02
C LEU A 589 -24.58 -8.28 -11.78
N ALA A 590 -24.54 -9.52 -12.26
CA ALA A 590 -25.63 -10.47 -12.11
C ALA A 590 -25.25 -11.59 -11.14
N GLY A 591 -26.22 -12.01 -10.31
CA GLY A 591 -26.15 -13.26 -9.54
C GLY A 591 -25.73 -13.12 -8.09
N GLY A 592 -25.48 -11.91 -7.57
CA GLY A 592 -25.17 -11.69 -6.15
C GLY A 592 -23.87 -12.36 -5.68
N LEU A 593 -22.94 -12.63 -6.60
CA LEU A 593 -21.65 -13.26 -6.33
C LEU A 593 -20.53 -12.32 -6.75
N LEU A 594 -19.54 -12.15 -5.87
CA LEU A 594 -18.23 -11.65 -6.25
C LEU A 594 -17.41 -12.83 -6.79
N LYS A 595 -17.14 -12.81 -8.10
CA LYS A 595 -16.26 -13.79 -8.76
C LYS A 595 -15.08 -13.09 -9.37
N TYR A 596 -13.87 -13.43 -8.97
CA TYR A 596 -12.68 -12.75 -9.50
C TYR A 596 -11.42 -13.58 -9.27
N SER A 597 -10.32 -13.18 -9.90
CA SER A 597 -8.98 -13.69 -9.57
C SER A 597 -8.36 -12.77 -8.53
N PRO A 598 -8.12 -13.22 -7.29
CA PRO A 598 -7.50 -12.39 -6.26
C PRO A 598 -6.11 -11.92 -6.66
N ALA A 599 -5.71 -10.76 -6.15
CA ALA A 599 -4.32 -10.33 -6.20
C ALA A 599 -3.40 -11.46 -5.71
N LEU A 600 -2.24 -11.63 -6.35
CA LEU A 600 -1.28 -12.71 -6.07
C LEU A 600 -1.80 -14.14 -6.34
N VAL A 601 -3.02 -14.31 -6.89
CA VAL A 601 -3.62 -15.58 -7.27
C VAL A 601 -4.11 -15.48 -8.70
N GLU A 602 -3.23 -15.83 -9.62
CA GLU A 602 -3.46 -15.61 -11.05
C GLU A 602 -3.94 -16.86 -11.77
N ASP A 603 -3.96 -18.00 -11.07
CA ASP A 603 -4.28 -19.34 -11.56
C ASP A 603 -5.51 -19.95 -10.89
N ALA A 604 -6.27 -19.15 -10.12
CA ALA A 604 -7.55 -19.57 -9.55
C ALA A 604 -8.54 -18.42 -9.48
N ILE A 605 -9.82 -18.77 -9.50
CA ILE A 605 -10.93 -17.84 -9.26
C ILE A 605 -11.50 -18.16 -7.88
N VAL A 606 -11.86 -17.11 -7.14
CA VAL A 606 -12.70 -17.25 -5.94
C VAL A 606 -14.11 -16.80 -6.26
N GLU A 607 -15.08 -17.45 -5.62
CA GLU A 607 -16.50 -17.12 -5.72
C GLU A 607 -17.06 -16.94 -4.31
N ILE A 608 -17.54 -15.74 -4.00
CA ILE A 608 -18.01 -15.37 -2.67
C ILE A 608 -19.39 -14.72 -2.83
N PRO A 609 -20.44 -15.21 -2.15
CA PRO A 609 -21.71 -14.50 -2.09
C PRO A 609 -21.53 -13.11 -1.50
N LEU A 610 -22.10 -12.09 -2.15
CA LEU A 610 -22.06 -10.71 -1.63
C LEU A 610 -22.73 -10.62 -0.25
N THR A 611 -23.66 -11.53 0.04
CA THR A 611 -24.34 -11.66 1.34
C THR A 611 -23.47 -12.24 2.46
N ASP A 612 -22.30 -12.79 2.14
CA ASP A 612 -21.36 -13.31 3.14
C ASP A 612 -20.42 -12.19 3.66
N PHE A 613 -20.52 -10.99 3.08
CA PHE A 613 -19.91 -9.78 3.60
C PHE A 613 -20.89 -8.99 4.46
N ASP A 614 -20.35 -8.31 5.48
CA ASP A 614 -21.05 -7.31 6.28
C ASP A 614 -20.31 -5.98 6.10
N LEU A 615 -20.47 -5.39 4.92
CA LEU A 615 -19.66 -4.26 4.43
C LEU A 615 -20.00 -2.96 5.15
N LEU A 616 -18.98 -2.27 5.64
CA LEU A 616 -19.11 -0.93 6.25
C LEU A 616 -19.59 0.11 5.22
N GLU A 617 -18.97 0.14 4.04
CA GLU A 617 -19.24 1.14 2.99
C GLU A 617 -20.05 0.57 1.81
N LYS A 618 -20.61 -0.64 1.95
CA LYS A 618 -21.45 -1.31 0.92
C LYS A 618 -20.80 -1.43 -0.47
N GLN A 619 -19.48 -1.35 -0.51
CA GLN A 619 -18.67 -1.43 -1.71
C GLN A 619 -17.36 -2.15 -1.42
N ILE A 620 -16.71 -2.65 -2.48
CA ILE A 620 -15.41 -3.30 -2.46
C ILE A 620 -14.60 -2.76 -3.64
N PHE A 621 -13.33 -2.44 -3.45
CA PHE A 621 -12.42 -2.06 -4.53
C PHE A 621 -11.37 -3.13 -4.74
N LEU A 622 -11.28 -3.66 -5.96
CA LEU A 622 -10.40 -4.77 -6.32
C LEU A 622 -9.32 -4.34 -7.31
N PRO A 623 -8.06 -4.72 -7.09
CA PRO A 623 -6.96 -4.35 -7.97
C PRO A 623 -6.96 -5.14 -9.29
N LEU A 624 -7.35 -6.42 -9.23
CA LEU A 624 -7.39 -7.37 -10.35
C LEU A 624 -6.06 -7.41 -11.13
N SER A 625 -5.00 -7.97 -10.54
CA SER A 625 -3.66 -7.96 -11.17
C SER A 625 -3.60 -8.72 -12.50
N ASN A 626 -4.47 -9.70 -12.76
CA ASN A 626 -4.67 -10.31 -14.09
C ASN A 626 -5.91 -9.78 -14.85
N GLY A 627 -6.61 -8.79 -14.27
CA GLY A 627 -7.74 -8.10 -14.84
C GLY A 627 -9.10 -8.81 -14.76
N LEU A 628 -9.16 -10.04 -14.24
CA LEU A 628 -10.36 -10.89 -14.35
C LEU A 628 -11.39 -10.65 -13.25
N ILE A 629 -12.63 -10.37 -13.67
CA ILE A 629 -13.81 -10.33 -12.80
C ILE A 629 -15.05 -10.88 -13.53
N GLY A 630 -15.95 -11.54 -12.80
CA GLY A 630 -17.18 -12.10 -13.34
C GLY A 630 -18.32 -11.08 -13.33
N LEU A 631 -19.08 -11.03 -14.43
CA LEU A 631 -20.29 -10.21 -14.59
C LEU A 631 -21.59 -11.01 -14.42
N GLY A 632 -21.51 -12.34 -14.56
CA GLY A 632 -22.64 -13.26 -14.45
C GLY A 632 -22.16 -14.71 -14.46
N PRO A 633 -23.04 -15.71 -14.57
CA PRO A 633 -22.66 -17.13 -14.48
C PRO A 633 -21.50 -17.54 -15.38
N ASP A 634 -21.58 -17.23 -16.68
CA ASP A 634 -20.56 -17.53 -17.70
C ASP A 634 -20.07 -16.27 -18.43
N LEU A 635 -20.28 -15.09 -17.84
CA LEU A 635 -19.86 -13.81 -18.43
C LEU A 635 -18.74 -13.20 -17.60
N TRP A 636 -17.64 -12.86 -18.27
CA TRP A 636 -16.41 -12.38 -17.64
C TRP A 636 -15.92 -11.10 -18.29
N LEU A 637 -15.30 -10.23 -17.50
CA LEU A 637 -14.59 -9.05 -17.91
C LEU A 637 -13.11 -9.22 -17.57
N ILE A 638 -12.25 -8.82 -18.50
CA ILE A 638 -10.80 -8.77 -18.32
C ILE A 638 -10.33 -7.35 -18.67
N LYS A 639 -9.90 -6.56 -17.69
CA LYS A 639 -9.21 -5.29 -17.98
C LYS A 639 -7.79 -5.57 -18.50
N SER A 640 -7.31 -4.77 -19.44
CA SER A 640 -5.90 -4.85 -19.86
C SER A 640 -5.02 -4.02 -18.93
N CYS A 641 -4.24 -4.69 -18.08
CA CYS A 641 -3.37 -4.03 -17.09
C CYS A 641 -2.18 -3.28 -17.73
N ARG A 642 -1.92 -3.46 -19.02
CA ARG A 642 -0.88 -2.74 -19.79
C ARG A 642 -1.42 -1.56 -20.59
N ASP A 643 -2.73 -1.34 -20.59
CA ASP A 643 -3.36 -0.18 -21.25
C ASP A 643 -4.09 0.71 -20.25
N VAL A 644 -4.62 0.10 -19.18
CA VAL A 644 -5.28 0.78 -18.07
C VAL A 644 -5.18 -0.08 -16.81
N HIS A 645 -4.60 0.45 -15.75
CA HIS A 645 -4.44 -0.29 -14.49
C HIS A 645 -5.13 0.38 -13.30
N ILE A 646 -6.46 0.51 -13.40
CA ILE A 646 -7.33 1.06 -12.36
C ILE A 646 -8.12 -0.02 -11.61
N ALA A 647 -8.61 0.29 -10.41
CA ALA A 647 -9.37 -0.63 -9.57
C ALA A 647 -10.80 -0.84 -10.10
N ALA A 648 -11.36 -2.02 -9.80
CA ALA A 648 -12.77 -2.32 -10.01
C ALA A 648 -13.54 -2.11 -8.72
N ARG A 649 -14.54 -1.22 -8.74
CA ARG A 649 -15.51 -1.04 -7.67
C ARG A 649 -16.66 -2.00 -7.85
N VAL A 650 -16.98 -2.77 -6.81
CA VAL A 650 -18.17 -3.63 -6.73
C VAL A 650 -19.09 -3.03 -5.68
N GLU A 651 -20.31 -2.66 -6.07
CA GLU A 651 -21.34 -2.12 -5.17
C GLU A 651 -22.59 -3.00 -5.25
N SER A 652 -23.30 -3.16 -4.13
CA SER A 652 -24.51 -3.99 -4.04
C SER A 652 -25.76 -3.27 -3.48
N ASP A 653 -25.65 -2.02 -3.03
CA ASP A 653 -26.76 -1.32 -2.35
C ASP A 653 -27.71 -0.58 -3.32
N THR A 654 -27.16 0.11 -4.32
CA THR A 654 -27.96 0.85 -5.33
C THR A 654 -28.26 0.02 -6.59
N GLY A 655 -27.92 -1.26 -6.54
CA GLY A 655 -27.92 -2.23 -7.63
C GLY A 655 -26.56 -2.92 -7.71
N ASP A 656 -26.53 -4.22 -8.00
CA ASP A 656 -25.27 -4.94 -8.19
C ASP A 656 -24.59 -4.43 -9.47
N PHE A 657 -23.42 -3.79 -9.35
CA PHE A 657 -22.62 -3.37 -10.50
C PHE A 657 -21.12 -3.43 -10.26
N ILE A 658 -20.38 -3.38 -11.37
CA ILE A 658 -18.94 -3.16 -11.43
C ILE A 658 -18.70 -1.81 -12.09
N GLU A 659 -17.86 -0.98 -11.47
CA GLU A 659 -17.47 0.32 -11.99
C GLU A 659 -15.94 0.45 -12.02
N PHE A 660 -15.42 1.02 -13.10
CA PHE A 660 -14.01 1.42 -13.20
C PHE A 660 -13.98 2.94 -13.37
N THR A 661 -13.21 3.62 -12.53
CA THR A 661 -13.13 5.08 -12.50
C THR A 661 -11.68 5.53 -12.55
N ASP A 662 -11.41 6.56 -13.34
CA ASP A 662 -10.11 7.22 -13.42
C ASP A 662 -10.30 8.74 -13.38
N GLU A 663 -9.73 9.36 -12.37
CA GLU A 663 -9.68 10.80 -12.16
C GLU A 663 -8.29 11.37 -12.49
N THR A 664 -7.35 10.50 -12.83
CA THR A 664 -5.95 10.83 -13.11
C THR A 664 -5.71 11.08 -14.61
N VAL A 665 -6.69 10.82 -15.48
CA VAL A 665 -6.60 11.07 -16.93
C VAL A 665 -6.09 12.50 -17.22
N PRO A 666 -4.96 12.66 -17.93
CA PRO A 666 -4.39 13.96 -18.24
C PRO A 666 -5.38 14.86 -18.99
N PRO A 667 -5.38 16.20 -18.77
CA PRO A 667 -6.28 17.13 -19.47
C PRO A 667 -6.24 17.01 -21.00
N GLU A 668 -5.07 16.74 -21.58
CA GLU A 668 -4.86 16.52 -23.00
C GLU A 668 -5.48 15.21 -23.55
N GLY A 669 -5.87 14.29 -22.66
CA GLY A 669 -6.38 12.97 -23.04
C GLY A 669 -5.28 12.09 -23.64
N GLY A 670 -5.61 11.34 -24.69
CA GLY A 670 -4.65 10.44 -25.34
C GLY A 670 -4.49 9.08 -24.63
N VAL A 671 -5.37 8.80 -23.67
CA VAL A 671 -5.45 7.52 -22.98
C VAL A 671 -6.44 6.61 -23.70
N THR A 672 -6.09 5.33 -23.85
CA THR A 672 -7.00 4.32 -24.43
C THR A 672 -7.21 3.20 -23.44
N TRP A 673 -8.45 2.96 -23.02
CA TRP A 673 -8.77 1.80 -22.19
C TRP A 673 -9.15 0.62 -23.05
N ARG A 674 -8.71 -0.57 -22.61
CA ARG A 674 -9.04 -1.84 -23.25
C ARG A 674 -9.65 -2.80 -22.23
N PHE A 675 -10.85 -3.26 -22.55
CA PHE A 675 -11.54 -4.31 -21.80
C PHE A 675 -11.93 -5.44 -22.74
N TYR A 676 -11.79 -6.68 -22.27
CA TYR A 676 -12.24 -7.85 -22.97
C TYR A 676 -13.44 -8.45 -22.23
N ILE A 677 -14.54 -8.65 -22.92
CA ILE A 677 -15.73 -9.33 -22.40
C ILE A 677 -15.78 -10.71 -23.03
N PHE A 678 -15.80 -11.74 -22.19
CA PHE A 678 -15.77 -13.12 -22.62
C PHE A 678 -17.02 -13.86 -22.14
N ASP A 679 -17.77 -14.43 -23.10
CA ASP A 679 -18.89 -15.33 -22.87
C ASP A 679 -18.41 -16.79 -22.95
N GLY A 680 -18.24 -17.42 -21.78
CA GLY A 680 -17.79 -18.80 -21.67
C GLY A 680 -17.38 -19.25 -20.28
N GLN A 681 -16.72 -20.40 -20.23
CA GLN A 681 -16.36 -21.06 -18.97
C GLN A 681 -15.24 -20.34 -18.22
N ALA A 682 -15.31 -20.41 -16.89
CA ALA A 682 -14.37 -19.78 -15.96
C ALA A 682 -12.90 -20.11 -16.27
N GLU A 683 -12.60 -21.37 -16.59
CA GLU A 683 -11.24 -21.82 -16.88
C GLU A 683 -10.67 -21.17 -18.13
N THR A 684 -11.52 -20.92 -19.14
CA THR A 684 -11.10 -20.23 -20.36
C THR A 684 -10.92 -18.74 -20.11
N ALA A 685 -11.81 -18.11 -19.33
CA ALA A 685 -11.68 -16.72 -18.94
C ALA A 685 -10.38 -16.46 -18.16
N LEU A 686 -10.06 -17.36 -17.22
CA LEU A 686 -8.81 -17.33 -16.45
C LEU A 686 -7.57 -17.52 -17.32
N TYR A 687 -7.60 -18.49 -18.23
CA TYR A 687 -6.53 -18.67 -19.20
C TYR A 687 -6.30 -17.40 -20.04
N LEU A 688 -7.38 -16.79 -20.55
CA LEU A 688 -7.30 -15.54 -21.32
C LEU A 688 -6.74 -14.39 -20.49
N ALA A 689 -7.20 -14.22 -19.24
CA ALA A 689 -6.73 -13.18 -18.34
C ALA A 689 -5.23 -13.30 -18.05
N ARG A 690 -4.75 -14.53 -17.79
CA ARG A 690 -3.32 -14.82 -17.65
C ARG A 690 -2.56 -14.50 -18.93
N ALA A 691 -3.00 -15.04 -20.06
CA ALA A 691 -2.31 -14.89 -21.33
C ALA A 691 -2.32 -13.45 -21.86
N LEU A 692 -3.31 -12.64 -21.45
CA LEU A 692 -3.35 -11.21 -21.70
C LEU A 692 -2.39 -10.47 -20.77
N ASN A 693 -2.51 -10.64 -19.45
CA ASN A 693 -1.88 -9.75 -18.49
C ASN A 693 -0.62 -10.36 -17.86
N THR A 694 -0.73 -11.44 -17.10
CA THR A 694 0.35 -11.91 -16.22
C THR A 694 1.34 -12.88 -16.88
N HIS A 695 0.88 -13.74 -17.79
CA HIS A 695 1.69 -14.76 -18.47
C HIS A 695 1.59 -14.66 -20.00
N PRO A 696 1.85 -13.49 -20.61
CA PRO A 696 1.76 -13.32 -22.05
C PRO A 696 2.90 -14.00 -22.80
N HIS A 697 2.70 -14.19 -24.12
CA HIS A 697 3.83 -14.31 -25.03
C HIS A 697 4.44 -12.93 -25.25
N VAL A 698 5.77 -12.83 -25.14
CA VAL A 698 6.51 -11.58 -25.34
C VAL A 698 7.47 -11.73 -26.51
N LEU A 699 7.36 -10.81 -27.48
CA LEU A 699 8.29 -10.73 -28.60
C LEU A 699 9.53 -9.93 -28.16
N LEU A 700 10.70 -10.57 -28.19
CA LEU A 700 11.97 -9.91 -27.95
C LEU A 700 12.75 -9.80 -29.27
N SER A 701 13.03 -8.57 -29.68
CA SER A 701 13.83 -8.27 -30.87
C SER A 701 14.90 -7.23 -30.54
N ASN A 702 15.92 -7.13 -31.40
CA ASN A 702 16.85 -6.01 -31.34
C ASN A 702 16.09 -4.71 -31.63
N ILE A 703 16.50 -3.62 -30.98
CA ILE A 703 16.02 -2.28 -31.32
C ILE A 703 16.59 -1.95 -32.70
N GLU A 704 15.72 -1.61 -33.66
CA GLU A 704 16.13 -1.22 -35.03
C GLU A 704 16.82 0.16 -35.07
#